data_AF-A0A292IJT7-F1
#
_entry.id   AF-A0A292IJT7-F1
#
_cell.length_a   1.000
_cell.length_b   1.000
_cell.length_c   1.000
_cell.angle_alpha   90.00
_cell.angle_beta   90.00
_cell.angle_gamma   90.00
#
_symmetry.space_group_name_H-M   'P 1'
#
loop_
_entity.id
_entity.type
_entity.pdbx_description
1 polymer ?
#
loop_
_entity_poly.entity_id
_entity_poly.type
_entity_poly.pdbx_seq_one_letter_code
_entity_poly.pdbx_strand_id
1 'polypeptide(L)'
;MGSRLFPDAADPQDGSLGNEKRRIARHMRRRLRRARVRKNAFIKLVFDNNDDNLVDLIEGEDKRKKILEILEGKILEKELENSIWEHKGYYRINATDGKKERLTMIEAKVMGLREKLPKDLLISVLFHYLKHRGYFYESELDKENIEKNETNSEKSNSNTSDYWQPDLINKHPSQNQLDFFRKFGYYMGAKENARYDAKSYLKEIETLLQVQGLSKSFSEKYKKLFWHTRDYSEGPGSIQAPTIYGRFQKKGKETPYKNLWEKTIGKCSVYPDCNRGGKYSPKAELFNFLNDLNNLHIDGDETKKLSKQIKQTIVDKICLEILDPENNKFGLLQKDNEKVVGKIEELIKKDDPYVATVNGFRTLRVEKKNVKKKWSDQVVWKKIITPLNNLVKIARWLQSLELIDKNFHILDQKLNEKTNMTDLDFINNVYDCASRVHHNKRKAKNILVDFLDDFTEIKSQIQLKYPDSNPEDIVSKFVEKLSDFTQTHSLSYRAMDDYIKKVGIEKSENQSQFFPNRDLNRKDLRDKLSKVKRINKTIFKDEIISPTARRAFIQTINVLNKILKVYSKNYDINNITIELARNKNTYAENKSNKDEKNKNNALTKEILRDEHFLDDQKCGKIRKFSNTDKLVWKLAEEQDWTDLYDGRPIQKNNFISSWRKYYQIDHIIPWRRSLNDSFMNKTITSIINNQSKGNRTPYEWLGNEGKYDEFEKRFHKLSSMNQKKLKTFI
;
A
#
# COMPACT_ATOMS: atom_id res chain seq x y z
N MET A 1 43.32 23.82 -6.05
CA MET A 1 41.86 23.60 -5.93
C MET A 1 41.32 23.03 -7.23
N GLY A 2 40.28 22.19 -7.18
CA GLY A 2 39.69 21.61 -8.39
C GLY A 2 38.22 21.28 -8.19
N SER A 3 37.42 21.47 -9.23
CA SER A 3 35.97 21.20 -9.23
C SER A 3 35.67 20.04 -10.16
N ARG A 4 34.95 19.02 -9.65
CA ARG A 4 34.43 17.93 -10.46
C ARG A 4 32.94 18.11 -10.68
N LEU A 5 32.57 18.62 -11.84
CA LEU A 5 31.17 18.77 -12.25
C LEU A 5 30.66 17.50 -12.93
N PHE A 6 29.40 17.17 -12.66
CA PHE A 6 28.68 16.09 -13.31
C PHE A 6 27.18 16.43 -13.35
N PRO A 7 26.47 16.06 -14.42
CA PRO A 7 25.02 16.29 -14.48
C PRO A 7 24.31 15.47 -13.39
N ASP A 8 23.21 16.02 -12.87
CA ASP A 8 22.34 15.30 -11.93
C ASP A 8 21.80 14.01 -12.60
N ALA A 9 21.42 13.03 -11.78
CA ALA A 9 20.68 11.86 -12.22
C ALA A 9 19.21 12.16 -12.52
N ALA A 10 18.69 13.30 -12.03
CA ALA A 10 17.39 13.85 -12.40
C ALA A 10 17.47 14.65 -13.71
N ASP A 11 16.39 14.63 -14.47
CA ASP A 11 16.18 15.45 -15.65
C ASP A 11 16.03 16.93 -15.21
N PRO A 12 16.85 17.86 -15.73
CA PRO A 12 16.85 19.25 -15.29
C PRO A 12 15.57 20.02 -15.68
N GLN A 13 14.74 19.50 -16.61
CA GLN A 13 13.50 20.18 -17.04
C GLN A 13 12.28 19.81 -16.18
N ASP A 14 12.17 18.54 -15.78
CA ASP A 14 10.97 18.04 -15.08
C ASP A 14 11.26 17.43 -13.70
N GLY A 15 12.53 17.38 -13.28
CA GLY A 15 12.97 16.81 -12.01
C GLY A 15 12.81 15.29 -11.92
N SER A 16 12.33 14.63 -12.97
CA SER A 16 12.12 13.19 -12.97
C SER A 16 13.45 12.45 -13.09
N LEU A 17 13.60 11.37 -12.33
CA LEU A 17 14.77 10.52 -12.48
C LEU A 17 14.68 9.79 -13.82
N GLY A 18 15.78 9.71 -14.60
CA GLY A 18 15.77 8.97 -15.87
C GLY A 18 15.35 7.48 -15.73
N ASN A 19 15.47 6.92 -14.52
CA ASN A 19 14.99 5.59 -14.20
C ASN A 19 13.44 5.47 -14.20
N GLU A 20 12.71 6.56 -13.99
CA GLU A 20 11.25 6.63 -13.94
C GLU A 20 10.65 6.51 -15.33
N LYS A 21 11.12 7.33 -16.29
CA LYS A 21 10.71 7.24 -17.71
C LYS A 21 10.93 5.80 -18.23
N ARG A 22 12.09 5.22 -17.95
CA ARG A 22 12.40 3.81 -18.29
C ARG A 22 11.45 2.81 -17.61
N ARG A 23 11.11 3.04 -16.33
CA ARG A 23 10.18 2.20 -15.56
C ARG A 23 8.78 2.25 -16.17
N ILE A 24 8.24 3.44 -16.43
CA ILE A 24 6.91 3.64 -17.04
C ILE A 24 6.82 2.91 -18.38
N ALA A 25 7.78 3.13 -19.28
CA ALA A 25 7.80 2.47 -20.58
C ALA A 25 7.86 0.94 -20.44
N ARG A 26 8.65 0.41 -19.49
CA ARG A 26 8.70 -1.03 -19.19
C ARG A 26 7.37 -1.57 -18.66
N HIS A 27 6.66 -0.83 -17.81
CA HIS A 27 5.33 -1.23 -17.34
C HIS A 27 4.32 -1.26 -18.49
N MET A 28 4.33 -0.26 -19.37
CA MET A 28 3.44 -0.23 -20.54
C MET A 28 3.68 -1.40 -21.49
N ARG A 29 4.94 -1.71 -21.83
CA ARG A 29 5.28 -2.90 -22.63
C ARG A 29 4.77 -4.19 -21.99
N ARG A 30 4.85 -4.33 -20.66
CA ARG A 30 4.30 -5.50 -19.94
C ARG A 30 2.77 -5.54 -19.99
N ARG A 31 2.09 -4.40 -19.88
CA ARG A 31 0.62 -4.32 -20.01
C ARG A 31 0.17 -4.77 -21.39
N LEU A 32 0.78 -4.23 -22.45
CA LEU A 32 0.50 -4.58 -23.84
C LEU A 32 0.79 -6.06 -24.11
N ARG A 33 1.94 -6.58 -23.68
CA ARG A 33 2.28 -8.00 -23.81
C ARG A 33 1.26 -8.91 -23.13
N ARG A 34 0.83 -8.57 -21.91
CA ARG A 34 -0.18 -9.35 -21.18
C ARG A 34 -1.57 -9.25 -21.83
N ALA A 35 -1.91 -8.13 -22.45
CA ALA A 35 -3.14 -8.02 -23.25
C ALA A 35 -3.10 -8.97 -24.46
N ARG A 36 -1.97 -9.04 -25.16
CA ARG A 36 -1.78 -10.01 -26.27
C ARG A 36 -1.86 -11.47 -25.80
N VAL A 37 -1.24 -11.81 -24.68
CA VAL A 37 -1.33 -13.16 -24.10
C VAL A 37 -2.77 -13.51 -23.75
N ARG A 38 -3.54 -12.56 -23.18
CA ARG A 38 -4.97 -12.78 -22.91
C ARG A 38 -5.79 -12.95 -24.20
N LYS A 39 -5.51 -12.16 -25.25
CA LYS A 39 -6.13 -12.36 -26.57
C LYS A 39 -5.90 -13.80 -27.06
N ASN A 40 -4.67 -14.28 -27.03
CA ASN A 40 -4.35 -15.64 -27.47
C ASN A 40 -5.00 -16.72 -26.58
N ALA A 41 -5.05 -16.51 -25.27
CA ALA A 41 -5.71 -17.42 -24.35
C ALA A 41 -7.23 -17.46 -24.57
N PHE A 42 -7.86 -16.33 -24.91
CA PHE A 42 -9.27 -16.27 -25.27
C PHE A 42 -9.55 -16.98 -26.59
N ILE A 43 -8.73 -16.75 -27.61
CA ILE A 43 -8.82 -17.47 -28.89
C ILE A 43 -8.75 -18.98 -28.66
N LYS A 44 -7.74 -19.43 -27.89
CA LYS A 44 -7.61 -20.84 -27.51
C LYS A 44 -8.84 -21.34 -26.75
N LEU A 45 -9.38 -20.56 -25.82
CA LEU A 45 -10.59 -20.93 -25.08
C LEU A 45 -11.80 -21.14 -25.99
N VAL A 46 -11.98 -20.29 -27.00
CA VAL A 46 -13.06 -20.41 -27.98
C VAL A 46 -12.87 -21.66 -28.86
N PHE A 47 -11.63 -22.02 -29.23
CA PHE A 47 -11.33 -23.25 -29.98
C PHE A 47 -11.51 -24.53 -29.18
N ASP A 48 -10.99 -24.56 -27.94
CA ASP A 48 -10.89 -25.79 -27.16
C ASP A 48 -12.24 -26.22 -26.52
N ASN A 49 -13.30 -25.40 -26.60
CA ASN A 49 -14.62 -25.73 -26.06
C ASN A 49 -15.65 -25.78 -27.19
N ASN A 50 -15.52 -26.81 -28.04
CA ASN A 50 -16.39 -26.97 -29.21
C ASN A 50 -17.83 -27.35 -28.84
N ASP A 51 -18.11 -27.74 -27.59
CA ASP A 51 -19.47 -28.07 -27.10
C ASP A 51 -20.47 -26.89 -27.19
N ASP A 52 -19.97 -25.65 -27.19
CA ASP A 52 -20.79 -24.44 -27.25
C ASP A 52 -21.06 -23.95 -28.69
N ASN A 53 -20.57 -24.70 -29.69
CA ASN A 53 -20.63 -24.43 -31.13
C ASN A 53 -20.30 -22.97 -31.48
N LEU A 54 -19.35 -22.35 -30.75
CA LEU A 54 -18.93 -20.97 -30.99
C LEU A 54 -18.15 -20.83 -32.31
N VAL A 55 -17.60 -21.92 -32.82
CA VAL A 55 -16.68 -21.97 -33.96
C VAL A 55 -17.34 -22.50 -35.23
N ASP A 56 -18.43 -23.28 -35.13
CA ASP A 56 -19.02 -23.98 -36.29
C ASP A 56 -19.69 -23.06 -37.32
N LEU A 57 -19.93 -21.79 -36.99
CA LEU A 57 -20.43 -20.75 -37.90
C LEU A 57 -19.32 -19.97 -38.63
N ILE A 58 -18.06 -20.34 -38.43
CA ILE A 58 -16.92 -19.76 -39.15
C ILE A 58 -16.56 -20.71 -40.30
N GLU A 59 -17.27 -20.58 -41.44
CA GLU A 59 -17.01 -21.36 -42.65
C GLU A 59 -15.56 -21.16 -43.15
N GLY A 60 -14.90 -22.14 -43.77
CA GLY A 60 -13.56 -21.99 -44.39
C GLY A 60 -12.36 -22.59 -43.63
N GLU A 61 -11.25 -22.83 -44.36
CA GLU A 61 -10.12 -23.67 -43.93
C GLU A 61 -9.29 -23.13 -42.75
N ASP A 62 -9.28 -21.80 -42.50
CA ASP A 62 -8.52 -21.21 -41.38
C ASP A 62 -9.43 -20.48 -40.38
N LYS A 63 -10.12 -21.27 -39.54
CA LYS A 63 -10.97 -20.81 -38.43
C LYS A 63 -10.25 -19.80 -37.51
N ARG A 64 -8.92 -19.91 -37.36
CA ARG A 64 -8.12 -19.06 -36.44
C ARG A 64 -7.87 -17.68 -37.03
N LYS A 65 -7.56 -17.62 -38.33
CA LYS A 65 -7.53 -16.36 -39.08
C LYS A 65 -8.90 -15.68 -39.04
N LYS A 66 -9.98 -16.45 -39.23
CA LYS A 66 -11.41 -16.17 -38.90
C LYS A 66 -11.57 -15.28 -37.67
N ILE A 67 -11.26 -15.87 -36.51
CA ILE A 67 -11.41 -15.20 -35.22
C ILE A 67 -10.47 -14.00 -35.09
N LEU A 68 -9.24 -14.08 -35.60
CA LEU A 68 -8.32 -12.94 -35.55
C LEU A 68 -8.86 -11.72 -36.30
N GLU A 69 -9.48 -11.92 -37.47
CA GLU A 69 -10.11 -10.88 -38.27
C GLU A 69 -11.32 -10.27 -37.55
N ILE A 70 -12.18 -11.10 -36.94
CA ILE A 70 -13.29 -10.65 -36.06
C ILE A 70 -12.74 -9.75 -34.95
N LEU A 71 -11.69 -10.20 -34.25
CA LEU A 71 -11.13 -9.48 -33.10
C LEU A 71 -10.33 -8.23 -33.48
N GLU A 72 -9.80 -8.15 -34.71
CA GLU A 72 -9.05 -7.00 -35.23
C GLU A 72 -9.94 -6.00 -35.96
N GLY A 73 -11.22 -6.33 -36.19
CA GLY A 73 -12.14 -5.51 -36.97
C GLY A 73 -11.77 -5.43 -38.45
N LYS A 74 -10.97 -6.38 -38.95
CA LYS A 74 -10.45 -6.42 -40.33
C LYS A 74 -11.39 -7.06 -41.35
N ILE A 75 -12.59 -7.50 -40.92
CA ILE A 75 -13.63 -8.04 -41.82
C ILE A 75 -14.27 -6.95 -42.71
N LEU A 76 -13.93 -5.68 -42.52
CA LEU A 76 -14.45 -4.59 -43.35
C LEU A 76 -13.36 -4.14 -44.34
N GLU A 77 -13.43 -4.62 -45.59
CA GLU A 77 -13.30 -3.82 -46.84
C GLU A 77 -12.80 -4.61 -48.06
N LYS A 78 -12.27 -5.83 -47.92
CA LYS A 78 -11.80 -6.60 -49.08
C LYS A 78 -12.34 -8.01 -49.09
N GLU A 79 -13.41 -8.17 -49.85
CA GLU A 79 -13.85 -9.34 -50.61
C GLU A 79 -15.37 -9.42 -50.55
N LEU A 80 -16.03 -9.10 -51.67
CA LEU A 80 -17.28 -9.73 -52.15
C LEU A 80 -17.80 -8.94 -53.38
N GLU A 81 -17.13 -9.10 -54.51
CA GLU A 81 -17.82 -9.04 -55.79
C GLU A 81 -18.55 -10.38 -55.95
N ASN A 82 -19.88 -10.32 -56.04
CA ASN A 82 -20.78 -11.41 -56.45
C ASN A 82 -21.00 -12.57 -55.46
N SER A 83 -21.80 -12.35 -54.41
CA SER A 83 -22.90 -13.29 -54.03
C SER A 83 -23.83 -12.66 -52.99
N ILE A 84 -25.11 -13.04 -53.03
CA ILE A 84 -26.24 -12.50 -52.25
C ILE A 84 -26.21 -13.00 -50.79
N TRP A 85 -25.11 -12.82 -50.06
CA TRP A 85 -25.05 -13.11 -48.62
C TRP A 85 -24.51 -11.91 -47.83
N GLU A 86 -25.44 -11.24 -47.17
CA GLU A 86 -25.26 -10.12 -46.24
C GLU A 86 -24.42 -10.49 -45.01
N HIS A 87 -23.10 -10.34 -45.00
CA HIS A 87 -22.28 -10.41 -43.77
C HIS A 87 -21.19 -9.30 -43.85
N LYS A 88 -20.77 -8.52 -42.84
CA LYS A 88 -20.98 -8.46 -41.38
C LYS A 88 -20.47 -7.09 -40.83
N GLY A 89 -21.37 -6.11 -40.74
CA GLY A 89 -21.43 -5.17 -39.62
C GLY A 89 -22.78 -5.45 -38.96
N TYR A 90 -22.89 -5.48 -37.64
CA TYR A 90 -24.22 -5.67 -37.05
C TYR A 90 -25.01 -4.39 -37.23
N TYR A 91 -26.22 -4.51 -37.79
CA TYR A 91 -27.12 -3.39 -37.95
C TYR A 91 -28.42 -3.71 -37.22
N ARG A 92 -29.00 -2.71 -36.56
CA ARG A 92 -30.41 -2.75 -36.17
C ARG A 92 -31.24 -2.18 -37.31
N ILE A 93 -32.43 -2.74 -37.54
CA ILE A 93 -33.39 -2.17 -38.48
C ILE A 93 -34.28 -1.24 -37.68
N ASN A 94 -34.30 0.04 -38.05
CA ASN A 94 -35.19 1.00 -37.43
C ASN A 94 -36.64 0.66 -37.80
N ALA A 95 -37.49 0.47 -36.79
CA ALA A 95 -38.87 0.03 -36.98
C ALA A 95 -39.74 1.09 -37.71
N THR A 96 -39.35 2.36 -37.70
CA THR A 96 -40.15 3.45 -38.29
C THR A 96 -39.81 3.73 -39.75
N ASP A 97 -38.55 3.60 -40.17
CA ASP A 97 -38.11 3.94 -41.53
C ASP A 97 -37.36 2.81 -42.26
N GLY A 98 -37.22 1.64 -41.64
CA GLY A 98 -36.57 0.47 -42.21
C GLY A 98 -35.05 0.62 -42.41
N LYS A 99 -34.43 1.72 -41.96
CA LYS A 99 -33.00 1.94 -42.19
C LYS A 99 -32.14 1.04 -41.32
N LYS A 100 -31.05 0.56 -41.91
CA LYS A 100 -30.00 -0.22 -41.24
C LYS A 100 -29.05 0.72 -40.50
N GLU A 101 -29.07 0.69 -39.16
CA GLU A 101 -28.17 1.48 -38.30
C GLU A 101 -27.10 0.60 -37.67
N ARG A 102 -25.84 1.01 -37.78
CA ARG A 102 -24.69 0.22 -37.28
C ARG A 102 -24.72 0.13 -35.76
N LEU A 103 -24.71 -1.09 -35.25
CA LEU A 103 -24.69 -1.38 -33.83
C LEU A 103 -23.30 -1.06 -33.23
N THR A 104 -23.28 -0.23 -32.20
CA THR A 104 -22.07 0.01 -31.43
C THR A 104 -21.75 -1.17 -30.50
N MET A 105 -20.49 -1.30 -30.09
CA MET A 105 -20.08 -2.36 -29.15
C MET A 105 -20.80 -2.26 -27.80
N ILE A 106 -21.17 -1.04 -27.38
CA ILE A 106 -21.88 -0.85 -26.12
C ILE A 106 -23.36 -1.27 -26.21
N GLU A 107 -23.99 -1.03 -27.36
CA GLU A 107 -25.34 -1.53 -27.64
C GLU A 107 -25.37 -3.06 -27.72
N ALA A 108 -24.38 -3.66 -28.41
CA ALA A 108 -24.23 -5.12 -28.48
C ALA A 108 -24.14 -5.79 -27.11
N LYS A 109 -23.40 -5.18 -26.19
CA LYS A 109 -23.31 -5.65 -24.79
C LYS A 109 -24.65 -5.62 -24.10
N VAL A 110 -25.39 -4.51 -24.20
CA VAL A 110 -26.70 -4.35 -23.55
C VAL A 110 -27.75 -5.28 -24.16
N MET A 111 -27.72 -5.48 -25.48
CA MET A 111 -28.57 -6.48 -26.16
C MET A 111 -28.27 -7.89 -25.66
N GLY A 112 -27.01 -8.29 -25.57
CA GLY A 112 -26.63 -9.63 -25.10
C GLY A 112 -27.05 -9.96 -23.66
N LEU A 113 -27.38 -8.95 -22.85
CA LEU A 113 -27.95 -9.15 -21.52
C LEU A 113 -29.44 -9.53 -21.53
N ARG A 114 -30.11 -9.49 -22.70
CA ARG A 114 -31.56 -9.70 -22.83
C ARG A 114 -31.90 -10.76 -23.87
N GLU A 115 -31.11 -10.86 -24.93
CA GLU A 115 -31.39 -11.74 -26.07
C GLU A 115 -30.13 -12.47 -26.58
N LYS A 116 -30.32 -13.51 -27.38
CA LYS A 116 -29.21 -14.27 -27.98
C LYS A 116 -28.51 -13.42 -29.02
N LEU A 117 -27.19 -13.32 -28.91
CA LEU A 117 -26.35 -12.66 -29.91
C LEU A 117 -25.88 -13.66 -30.97
N PRO A 118 -25.71 -13.22 -32.22
CA PRO A 118 -24.93 -13.95 -33.21
C PRO A 118 -23.53 -14.31 -32.66
N LYS A 119 -23.04 -15.51 -32.98
CA LYS A 119 -21.86 -16.08 -32.32
C LYS A 119 -20.59 -15.23 -32.47
N ASP A 120 -20.38 -14.61 -33.62
CA ASP A 120 -19.24 -13.72 -33.86
C ASP A 120 -19.37 -12.36 -33.16
N LEU A 121 -20.59 -11.84 -32.96
CA LEU A 121 -20.85 -10.68 -32.09
C LEU A 121 -20.55 -11.04 -30.65
N LEU A 122 -21.00 -12.21 -30.21
CA LEU A 122 -20.76 -12.71 -28.87
C LEU A 122 -19.25 -12.85 -28.60
N ILE A 123 -18.49 -13.44 -29.52
CA ILE A 123 -17.02 -13.52 -29.44
C ILE A 123 -16.41 -12.12 -29.31
N SER A 124 -16.89 -11.15 -30.09
CA SER A 124 -16.44 -9.75 -30.04
C SER A 124 -16.76 -9.08 -28.71
N VAL A 125 -17.96 -9.28 -28.18
CA VAL A 125 -18.43 -8.77 -26.89
C VAL A 125 -17.59 -9.33 -25.74
N LEU A 126 -17.39 -10.65 -25.70
CA LEU A 126 -16.56 -11.33 -24.70
C LEU A 126 -15.11 -10.82 -24.78
N PHE A 127 -14.54 -10.70 -25.97
CA PHE A 127 -13.19 -10.13 -26.10
C PHE A 127 -13.13 -8.66 -25.64
N HIS A 128 -14.16 -7.87 -25.92
CA HIS A 128 -14.22 -6.48 -25.49
C HIS A 128 -14.19 -6.35 -23.96
N TYR A 129 -14.90 -7.22 -23.24
CA TYR A 129 -14.77 -7.29 -21.77
C TYR A 129 -13.32 -7.56 -21.36
N LEU A 130 -12.62 -8.53 -21.99
CA LEU A 130 -11.22 -8.84 -21.67
C LEU A 130 -10.23 -7.69 -21.93
N LYS A 131 -10.58 -6.78 -22.85
CA LYS A 131 -9.83 -5.56 -23.16
C LYS A 131 -10.11 -4.45 -22.13
N HIS A 132 -11.36 -4.33 -21.68
CA HIS A 132 -11.86 -3.26 -20.81
C HIS A 132 -12.43 -3.81 -19.49
N ARG A 133 -11.58 -4.46 -18.69
CA ARG A 133 -11.97 -5.23 -17.47
C ARG A 133 -12.14 -4.41 -16.18
N GLY A 134 -12.22 -3.08 -16.28
CA GLY A 134 -12.28 -2.22 -15.10
C GLY A 134 -11.03 -2.28 -14.20
N TYR A 135 -11.17 -1.79 -12.97
CA TYR A 135 -10.12 -1.82 -11.94
C TYR A 135 -10.32 -2.99 -10.95
N PHE A 136 -9.23 -3.54 -10.41
CA PHE A 136 -9.23 -4.78 -9.59
C PHE A 136 -8.94 -4.55 -8.10
N TYR A 137 -8.85 -3.29 -7.68
CA TYR A 137 -8.66 -2.91 -6.28
C TYR A 137 -9.97 -2.34 -5.75
N GLU A 138 -10.29 -2.58 -4.48
CA GLU A 138 -11.41 -1.88 -3.85
C GLU A 138 -11.09 -0.39 -3.82
N SER A 139 -11.92 0.39 -4.50
CA SER A 139 -11.94 1.82 -4.31
C SER A 139 -12.49 2.12 -2.91
N GLU A 140 -12.13 3.27 -2.31
CA GLU A 140 -12.73 3.65 -1.02
C GLU A 140 -14.27 3.72 -1.09
N LEU A 141 -14.83 3.89 -2.29
CA LEU A 141 -16.27 3.88 -2.58
C LEU A 141 -16.92 2.50 -2.48
N ASP A 142 -16.17 1.43 -2.74
CA ASP A 142 -16.70 0.06 -2.68
C ASP A 142 -16.90 -0.41 -1.23
N LYS A 143 -16.18 0.20 -0.28
CA LYS A 143 -16.34 -0.07 1.16
C LYS A 143 -17.57 0.62 1.72
N GLU A 144 -17.78 1.89 1.35
CA GLU A 144 -18.96 2.68 1.76
C GLU A 144 -20.29 2.12 1.22
N ASN A 145 -20.30 1.47 0.04
CA ASN A 145 -21.53 0.90 -0.55
C ASN A 145 -21.92 -0.48 0.01
N ILE A 146 -20.97 -1.27 0.50
CA ILE A 146 -21.27 -2.58 1.11
C ILE A 146 -21.88 -2.39 2.51
N GLU A 147 -21.36 -1.44 3.31
CA GLU A 147 -21.85 -1.16 4.66
C GLU A 147 -23.28 -0.55 4.67
N LYS A 148 -23.66 0.18 3.61
CA LYS A 148 -25.02 0.71 3.44
C LYS A 148 -26.06 -0.36 3.07
N ASN A 149 -25.67 -1.38 2.31
CA ASN A 149 -26.61 -2.41 1.85
C ASN A 149 -26.95 -3.45 2.93
N GLU A 150 -26.13 -3.56 3.99
CA GLU A 150 -26.39 -4.50 5.10
C GLU A 150 -27.22 -3.88 6.24
N THR A 151 -27.41 -2.55 6.27
CA THR A 151 -28.01 -1.91 7.47
C THR A 151 -29.27 -1.08 7.29
N ASN A 152 -29.88 -0.89 6.11
CA ASN A 152 -31.17 -0.21 6.04
C ASN A 152 -32.05 -0.62 4.85
N SER A 153 -33.06 -1.44 5.14
CA SER A 153 -34.35 -1.43 4.47
C SER A 153 -35.19 -0.28 5.02
N GLU A 154 -34.86 0.98 4.71
CA GLU A 154 -35.80 2.08 4.97
C GLU A 154 -35.45 3.33 4.16
N LYS A 155 -36.50 3.89 3.55
CA LYS A 155 -36.53 5.06 2.68
C LYS A 155 -35.93 6.28 3.39
N SER A 156 -35.10 7.07 2.71
CA SER A 156 -34.87 8.46 3.11
C SER A 156 -34.84 9.41 1.92
N ASN A 157 -35.59 10.50 2.09
CA ASN A 157 -35.91 11.55 1.14
C ASN A 157 -34.68 12.30 0.63
N SER A 158 -34.62 12.49 -0.69
CA SER A 158 -33.63 13.29 -1.39
C SER A 158 -34.13 14.71 -1.65
N ASN A 159 -33.50 15.71 -1.03
CA ASN A 159 -33.38 17.05 -1.60
C ASN A 159 -31.88 17.32 -1.81
N THR A 160 -31.36 16.95 -2.98
CA THR A 160 -30.01 17.30 -3.47
C THR A 160 -30.01 17.38 -4.99
N SER A 161 -29.92 18.60 -5.51
CA SER A 161 -29.37 19.05 -6.81
C SER A 161 -29.30 18.04 -7.97
N ASP A 162 -30.10 18.32 -9.00
CA ASP A 162 -30.38 17.62 -10.27
C ASP A 162 -29.22 17.31 -11.25
N TYR A 163 -28.01 17.00 -10.80
CA TYR A 163 -27.02 16.40 -11.70
C TYR A 163 -26.44 15.11 -11.11
N TRP A 164 -26.98 14.01 -11.63
CA TRP A 164 -26.54 12.62 -11.45
C TRP A 164 -26.92 11.99 -10.10
N GLN A 165 -28.23 11.82 -9.91
CA GLN A 165 -28.78 10.90 -8.90
C GLN A 165 -28.90 9.47 -9.46
N PRO A 166 -28.76 8.44 -8.61
CA PRO A 166 -28.43 7.09 -9.00
C PRO A 166 -29.67 6.19 -9.03
N ASP A 167 -30.18 5.90 -10.23
CA ASP A 167 -30.87 4.62 -10.51
C ASP A 167 -29.85 3.45 -10.67
N LEU A 168 -28.64 3.62 -10.10
CA LEU A 168 -27.46 2.78 -10.31
C LEU A 168 -27.48 1.44 -9.56
N ILE A 169 -28.45 1.22 -8.69
CA ILE A 169 -28.45 0.03 -7.83
C ILE A 169 -28.78 -1.24 -8.63
N ASN A 170 -29.50 -1.13 -9.76
CA ASN A 170 -29.95 -2.29 -10.54
C ASN A 170 -29.47 -2.33 -12.00
N LYS A 171 -28.62 -1.40 -12.44
CA LYS A 171 -28.11 -1.36 -13.83
C LYS A 171 -26.68 -1.88 -13.94
N HIS A 172 -26.45 -2.78 -14.89
CA HIS A 172 -25.11 -3.26 -15.24
C HIS A 172 -24.23 -2.12 -15.81
N PRO A 173 -22.89 -2.19 -15.66
CA PRO A 173 -21.96 -1.21 -16.23
C PRO A 173 -22.26 -0.83 -17.68
N SER A 174 -22.48 -1.78 -18.59
CA SER A 174 -22.71 -1.42 -20.00
C SER A 174 -24.03 -0.68 -20.25
N GLN A 175 -25.05 -0.87 -19.40
CA GLN A 175 -26.32 -0.14 -19.50
C GLN A 175 -26.13 1.34 -19.16
N ASN A 176 -25.40 1.62 -18.08
CA ASN A 176 -25.04 3.00 -17.71
C ASN A 176 -24.15 3.65 -18.77
N GLN A 177 -23.20 2.90 -19.32
CA GLN A 177 -22.35 3.35 -20.42
C GLN A 177 -23.17 3.67 -21.67
N LEU A 178 -24.23 2.91 -21.96
CA LEU A 178 -25.14 3.16 -23.08
C LEU A 178 -25.99 4.42 -22.85
N ASP A 179 -26.54 4.60 -21.65
CA ASP A 179 -27.30 5.80 -21.30
C ASP A 179 -26.42 7.05 -21.44
N PHE A 180 -25.17 6.98 -20.99
CA PHE A 180 -24.18 8.04 -21.20
C PHE A 180 -23.87 8.26 -22.68
N PHE A 181 -23.66 7.18 -23.45
CA PHE A 181 -23.40 7.26 -24.88
C PHE A 181 -24.56 7.93 -25.63
N ARG A 182 -25.81 7.59 -25.31
CA ARG A 182 -27.00 8.21 -25.92
C ARG A 182 -27.11 9.69 -25.62
N LYS A 183 -26.71 10.10 -24.40
CA LYS A 183 -26.78 11.51 -23.98
C LYS A 183 -25.67 12.37 -24.58
N PHE A 184 -24.45 11.84 -24.69
CA PHE A 184 -23.25 12.64 -25.01
C PHE A 184 -22.57 12.27 -26.33
N GLY A 185 -22.98 11.19 -27.00
CA GLY A 185 -22.39 10.72 -28.27
C GLY A 185 -21.03 10.03 -28.12
N TYR A 186 -20.48 9.92 -26.91
CA TYR A 186 -19.26 9.18 -26.62
C TYR A 186 -19.32 8.59 -25.21
N TYR A 187 -18.51 7.56 -24.95
CA TYR A 187 -18.48 6.88 -23.65
C TYR A 187 -17.06 6.47 -23.23
N MET A 188 -16.15 6.30 -24.19
CA MET A 188 -14.75 5.96 -23.96
C MET A 188 -13.95 7.20 -23.58
N GLY A 189 -13.20 7.13 -22.47
CA GLY A 189 -12.38 8.25 -21.99
C GLY A 189 -13.11 9.30 -21.15
N ALA A 190 -14.45 9.25 -21.10
CA ALA A 190 -15.27 10.07 -20.20
C ALA A 190 -15.02 9.68 -18.75
N LYS A 191 -14.69 10.64 -17.87
CA LYS A 191 -14.32 10.35 -16.47
C LYS A 191 -15.50 9.84 -15.65
N GLU A 192 -16.68 10.36 -15.97
CA GLU A 192 -18.01 10.01 -15.47
C GLU A 192 -18.35 8.54 -15.80
N ASN A 193 -17.71 7.98 -16.82
CA ASN A 193 -17.95 6.65 -17.35
C ASN A 193 -16.75 5.69 -17.22
N ALA A 194 -15.65 6.15 -16.60
CA ALA A 194 -14.35 5.47 -16.59
C ALA A 194 -14.09 4.61 -15.34
N ARG A 195 -15.06 4.40 -14.45
CA ARG A 195 -14.81 3.85 -13.11
C ARG A 195 -15.75 2.72 -12.71
N TYR A 196 -15.88 1.70 -13.56
CA TYR A 196 -16.46 0.43 -13.13
C TYR A 196 -15.36 -0.51 -12.63
N ASP A 197 -15.59 -1.12 -11.48
CA ASP A 197 -14.72 -2.14 -10.94
C ASP A 197 -14.91 -3.48 -11.67
N ALA A 198 -13.92 -4.35 -11.55
CA ALA A 198 -13.95 -5.66 -12.17
C ALA A 198 -15.03 -6.58 -11.58
N LYS A 199 -15.45 -6.42 -10.32
CA LYS A 199 -16.55 -7.21 -9.72
C LYS A 199 -17.88 -6.85 -10.39
N SER A 200 -18.15 -5.56 -10.61
CA SER A 200 -19.36 -5.11 -11.33
C SER A 200 -19.43 -5.65 -12.76
N TYR A 201 -18.31 -5.63 -13.49
CA TYR A 201 -18.25 -6.26 -14.81
C TYR A 201 -18.38 -7.79 -14.75
N LEU A 202 -17.88 -8.43 -13.69
CA LEU A 202 -18.00 -9.88 -13.53
C LEU A 202 -19.48 -10.28 -13.35
N LYS A 203 -20.26 -9.53 -12.56
CA LYS A 203 -21.71 -9.74 -12.42
C LYS A 203 -22.43 -9.61 -13.76
N GLU A 204 -22.11 -8.58 -14.54
CA GLU A 204 -22.67 -8.40 -15.89
C GLU A 204 -22.28 -9.53 -16.85
N ILE A 205 -21.04 -9.99 -16.79
CA ILE A 205 -20.57 -11.13 -17.56
C ILE A 205 -21.33 -12.39 -17.16
N GLU A 206 -21.59 -12.63 -15.88
CA GLU A 206 -22.35 -13.79 -15.42
C GLU A 206 -23.77 -13.80 -16.02
N THR A 207 -24.45 -12.65 -15.97
CA THR A 207 -25.76 -12.47 -16.63
C THR A 207 -25.67 -12.72 -18.14
N LEU A 208 -24.67 -12.15 -18.81
CA LEU A 208 -24.44 -12.38 -20.25
C LEU A 208 -24.25 -13.88 -20.54
N LEU A 209 -23.33 -14.55 -19.86
CA LEU A 209 -23.03 -15.96 -20.10
C LEU A 209 -24.28 -16.85 -19.91
N GLN A 210 -25.11 -16.55 -18.92
CA GLN A 210 -26.38 -17.22 -18.66
C GLN A 210 -27.38 -16.99 -19.80
N VAL A 211 -27.63 -15.74 -20.18
CA VAL A 211 -28.57 -15.40 -21.28
C VAL A 211 -28.11 -16.04 -22.59
N GLN A 212 -26.80 -16.06 -22.86
CA GLN A 212 -26.24 -16.71 -24.04
C GLN A 212 -26.25 -18.24 -23.98
N GLY A 213 -26.51 -18.84 -22.82
CA GLY A 213 -26.67 -20.29 -22.65
C GLY A 213 -25.36 -21.06 -22.84
N LEU A 214 -24.24 -20.50 -22.39
CA LEU A 214 -22.93 -21.11 -22.50
C LEU A 214 -22.68 -22.14 -21.41
N SER A 215 -21.93 -23.19 -21.73
CA SER A 215 -21.61 -24.28 -20.82
C SER A 215 -20.97 -23.80 -19.51
N LYS A 216 -21.22 -24.53 -18.42
CA LYS A 216 -20.58 -24.25 -17.12
C LYS A 216 -19.05 -24.30 -17.22
N SER A 217 -18.53 -25.25 -18.01
CA SER A 217 -17.10 -25.41 -18.28
C SER A 217 -16.50 -24.17 -18.95
N PHE A 218 -17.10 -23.68 -20.04
CA PHE A 218 -16.65 -22.47 -20.72
C PHE A 218 -16.75 -21.24 -19.82
N SER A 219 -17.90 -21.08 -19.14
CA SER A 219 -18.18 -19.95 -18.25
C SER A 219 -17.14 -19.80 -17.14
N GLU A 220 -16.78 -20.90 -16.46
CA GLU A 220 -15.75 -20.87 -15.42
C GLU A 220 -14.35 -20.55 -15.96
N LYS A 221 -13.97 -21.14 -17.11
CA LYS A 221 -12.69 -20.84 -17.76
C LYS A 221 -12.61 -19.38 -18.22
N TYR A 222 -13.70 -18.83 -18.77
CA TYR A 222 -13.78 -17.43 -19.19
C TYR A 222 -13.69 -16.48 -17.99
N LYS A 223 -14.45 -16.72 -16.92
CA LYS A 223 -14.39 -15.93 -15.67
C LYS A 223 -12.97 -15.96 -15.08
N LYS A 224 -12.32 -17.13 -15.05
CA LYS A 224 -10.92 -17.26 -14.61
C LYS A 224 -9.97 -16.43 -15.48
N LEU A 225 -10.15 -16.41 -16.80
CA LEU A 225 -9.37 -15.58 -17.72
C LEU A 225 -9.63 -14.08 -17.53
N PHE A 226 -10.89 -13.69 -17.33
CA PHE A 226 -11.29 -12.32 -17.02
C PHE A 226 -10.67 -11.85 -15.70
N TRP A 227 -10.75 -12.66 -14.65
CA TRP A 227 -10.23 -12.32 -13.32
C TRP A 227 -8.69 -12.37 -13.23
N HIS A 228 -8.04 -13.06 -14.17
CA HIS A 228 -6.60 -13.28 -14.11
C HIS A 228 -5.80 -11.97 -14.12
N THR A 229 -5.10 -11.76 -13.01
CA THR A 229 -4.12 -10.70 -12.78
C THR A 229 -2.97 -11.26 -11.94
N ARG A 230 -1.76 -10.71 -12.12
CA ARG A 230 -0.61 -11.13 -11.32
C ARG A 230 -0.56 -10.34 -10.02
N ASP A 231 -0.29 -11.03 -8.94
CA ASP A 231 -0.07 -10.40 -7.65
C ASP A 231 1.21 -9.53 -7.69
N TYR A 232 1.19 -8.39 -7.01
CA TYR A 232 2.34 -7.49 -6.99
C TYR A 232 3.55 -8.13 -6.29
N SER A 233 3.31 -9.02 -5.32
CA SER A 233 4.33 -9.73 -4.56
C SER A 233 5.04 -10.83 -5.38
N GLU A 234 4.50 -11.24 -6.53
CA GLU A 234 5.20 -12.18 -7.43
C GLU A 234 6.13 -11.46 -8.42
N GLY A 235 5.67 -10.29 -8.89
CA GLY A 235 6.31 -9.59 -9.98
C GLY A 235 6.17 -10.31 -11.34
N PRO A 236 7.01 -9.95 -12.33
CA PRO A 236 7.03 -10.60 -13.65
C PRO A 236 7.80 -11.94 -13.64
N GLY A 237 7.57 -12.78 -14.64
CA GLY A 237 8.31 -14.02 -14.87
C GLY A 237 7.56 -15.29 -14.48
N SER A 238 8.14 -16.43 -14.82
CA SER A 238 7.73 -17.77 -14.40
C SER A 238 8.96 -18.67 -14.33
N ILE A 239 8.79 -19.92 -13.89
CA ILE A 239 9.84 -20.95 -13.93
C ILE A 239 10.38 -21.11 -15.36
N GLN A 240 9.49 -21.16 -16.35
CA GLN A 240 9.84 -21.31 -17.76
C GLN A 240 10.42 -20.04 -18.39
N ALA A 241 10.12 -18.87 -17.84
CA ALA A 241 10.60 -17.57 -18.33
C ALA A 241 11.13 -16.70 -17.19
N PRO A 242 12.31 -17.03 -16.64
CA PRO A 242 12.85 -16.33 -15.48
C PRO A 242 13.24 -14.89 -15.82
N THR A 243 13.15 -14.00 -14.83
CA THR A 243 13.52 -12.59 -14.97
C THR A 243 14.04 -12.01 -13.66
N ILE A 244 15.11 -11.22 -13.74
CA ILE A 244 15.71 -10.51 -12.59
C ILE A 244 14.76 -9.52 -11.88
N TYR A 245 13.62 -9.21 -12.50
CA TYR A 245 12.63 -8.26 -11.98
C TYR A 245 11.54 -8.89 -11.13
N GLY A 246 11.43 -10.22 -11.08
CA GLY A 246 10.44 -10.93 -10.28
C GLY A 246 11.08 -12.03 -9.43
N ARG A 247 10.23 -12.85 -8.80
CA ARG A 247 10.69 -13.92 -7.89
C ARG A 247 11.39 -15.09 -8.58
N PHE A 248 11.12 -15.32 -9.87
CA PHE A 248 11.72 -16.39 -10.67
C PHE A 248 12.99 -15.89 -11.37
N GLN A 249 14.18 -16.28 -10.93
CA GLN A 249 15.46 -15.78 -11.46
C GLN A 249 16.18 -16.77 -12.38
N LYS A 250 16.99 -16.24 -13.30
CA LYS A 250 17.70 -16.99 -14.35
C LYS A 250 19.09 -17.40 -13.82
N LYS A 251 19.19 -18.62 -13.25
CA LYS A 251 20.39 -19.30 -12.69
C LYS A 251 20.96 -18.76 -11.35
N GLY A 252 21.29 -19.69 -10.44
CA GLY A 252 22.05 -19.46 -9.18
C GLY A 252 21.29 -19.71 -7.87
N LYS A 253 19.96 -19.81 -7.91
CA LYS A 253 19.12 -20.28 -6.79
C LYS A 253 18.23 -21.40 -7.31
N GLU A 254 18.30 -22.57 -6.68
CA GLU A 254 17.47 -23.74 -7.03
C GLU A 254 15.97 -23.47 -6.77
N THR A 255 15.67 -22.60 -5.80
CA THR A 255 14.29 -22.24 -5.41
C THR A 255 13.97 -20.76 -5.67
N PRO A 256 12.83 -20.44 -6.33
CA PRO A 256 12.34 -19.07 -6.42
C PRO A 256 12.09 -18.47 -5.04
N TYR A 257 12.35 -17.17 -4.87
CA TYR A 257 11.98 -16.44 -3.65
C TYR A 257 10.50 -16.65 -3.31
N LYS A 258 10.12 -16.76 -2.03
CA LYS A 258 8.70 -16.96 -1.67
C LYS A 258 7.84 -15.78 -2.10
N ASN A 259 8.41 -14.58 -2.12
CA ASN A 259 7.82 -13.37 -2.72
C ASN A 259 8.93 -12.36 -3.08
N LEU A 260 8.54 -11.26 -3.74
CA LEU A 260 9.46 -10.20 -4.16
C LEU A 260 10.06 -9.42 -2.98
N TRP A 261 9.38 -9.42 -1.83
CA TRP A 261 9.83 -8.69 -0.64
C TRP A 261 11.09 -9.28 -0.05
N GLU A 262 11.32 -10.59 -0.16
CA GLU A 262 12.58 -11.22 0.25
C GLU A 262 13.83 -10.60 -0.42
N LYS A 263 13.65 -9.97 -1.59
CA LYS A 263 14.70 -9.24 -2.31
C LYS A 263 14.87 -7.79 -1.81
N THR A 264 13.79 -7.17 -1.34
CA THR A 264 13.78 -5.74 -1.01
C THR A 264 13.82 -5.45 0.49
N ILE A 265 13.52 -6.44 1.33
CA ILE A 265 13.68 -6.35 2.77
C ILE A 265 15.16 -6.05 3.06
N GLY A 266 15.38 -5.02 3.88
CA GLY A 266 16.73 -4.63 4.27
C GLY A 266 17.45 -5.74 5.02
N LYS A 267 18.78 -5.69 5.02
CA LYS A 267 19.63 -6.62 5.76
C LYS A 267 19.76 -6.22 7.22
N CYS A 268 19.92 -7.21 8.09
CA CYS A 268 20.10 -6.99 9.52
C CYS A 268 21.39 -6.20 9.78
N SER A 269 21.33 -5.25 10.72
CA SER A 269 22.49 -4.43 11.11
C SER A 269 23.64 -5.23 11.75
N VAL A 270 23.36 -6.41 12.30
CA VAL A 270 24.35 -7.28 12.98
C VAL A 270 24.78 -8.46 12.09
N TYR A 271 23.85 -9.00 11.30
CA TYR A 271 24.03 -10.14 10.41
C TYR A 271 23.65 -9.76 8.97
N PRO A 272 24.59 -9.20 8.18
CA PRO A 272 24.29 -8.65 6.85
C PRO A 272 23.80 -9.67 5.81
N ASP A 273 24.07 -10.96 6.03
CA ASP A 273 23.55 -12.08 5.24
C ASP A 273 22.03 -12.29 5.47
N CYS A 274 21.57 -12.01 6.68
CA CYS A 274 20.19 -12.24 7.12
C CYS A 274 19.25 -11.08 6.75
N ASN A 275 18.03 -11.42 6.34
CA ASN A 275 16.96 -10.44 6.19
C ASN A 275 16.48 -9.94 7.56
N ARG A 276 16.03 -8.68 7.62
CA ARG A 276 15.36 -8.12 8.79
C ARG A 276 14.06 -8.87 9.11
N GLY A 277 13.76 -9.01 10.39
CA GLY A 277 12.49 -9.56 10.88
C GLY A 277 11.34 -8.55 10.79
N GLY A 278 10.11 -9.01 10.97
CA GLY A 278 8.94 -8.12 11.13
C GLY A 278 9.09 -7.25 12.38
N LYS A 279 8.75 -5.96 12.31
CA LYS A 279 8.93 -5.02 13.43
C LYS A 279 8.04 -5.35 14.64
N TYR A 280 6.86 -5.90 14.37
CA TYR A 280 5.84 -6.24 15.37
C TYR A 280 5.65 -7.76 15.46
N SER A 281 6.67 -8.53 15.07
CA SER A 281 6.64 -9.97 15.27
C SER A 281 6.83 -10.30 16.76
N PRO A 282 6.37 -11.47 17.24
CA PRO A 282 6.56 -11.90 18.62
C PRO A 282 8.02 -11.82 19.10
N LYS A 283 8.98 -12.28 18.29
CA LYS A 283 10.42 -12.15 18.61
C LYS A 283 10.87 -10.69 18.73
N ALA A 284 10.39 -9.81 17.86
CA ALA A 284 10.75 -8.39 17.90
C ALA A 284 10.10 -7.68 19.11
N GLU A 285 8.85 -8.01 19.43
CA GLU A 285 8.16 -7.50 20.62
C GLU A 285 8.90 -7.91 21.91
N LEU A 286 9.23 -9.20 22.06
CA LEU A 286 9.95 -9.69 23.22
C LEU A 286 11.38 -9.12 23.33
N PHE A 287 12.13 -9.10 22.23
CA PHE A 287 13.46 -8.48 22.18
C PHE A 287 13.42 -7.04 22.67
N ASN A 288 12.50 -6.23 22.13
CA ASN A 288 12.40 -4.81 22.47
C ASN A 288 11.94 -4.61 23.92
N PHE A 289 11.05 -5.46 24.43
CA PHE A 289 10.63 -5.45 25.83
C PHE A 289 11.80 -5.77 26.79
N LEU A 290 12.55 -6.84 26.54
CA LEU A 290 13.72 -7.18 27.37
C LEU A 290 14.82 -6.12 27.29
N ASN A 291 15.04 -5.54 26.11
CA ASN A 291 15.95 -4.41 25.96
C ASN A 291 15.45 -3.16 26.70
N ASP A 292 14.13 -2.90 26.74
CA ASP A 292 13.59 -1.82 27.58
C ASP A 292 13.89 -2.09 29.07
N LEU A 293 13.68 -3.32 29.56
CA LEU A 293 13.99 -3.70 30.95
C LEU A 293 15.47 -3.52 31.29
N ASN A 294 16.40 -3.91 30.40
CA ASN A 294 17.84 -3.75 30.63
C ASN A 294 18.30 -2.28 30.59
N ASN A 295 17.51 -1.38 29.99
CA ASN A 295 17.79 0.05 30.06
C ASN A 295 17.31 0.70 31.37
N LEU A 296 16.46 0.01 32.14
CA LEU A 296 16.01 0.51 33.42
C LEU A 296 17.15 0.54 34.45
N HIS A 297 17.12 1.55 35.30
CA HIS A 297 18.05 1.73 36.40
C HIS A 297 17.38 2.40 37.59
N ILE A 298 17.98 2.25 38.76
CA ILE A 298 17.39 2.57 40.05
C ILE A 298 18.03 3.83 40.63
N ASP A 299 17.23 4.67 41.28
CA ASP A 299 17.66 5.83 42.07
C ASP A 299 18.55 6.83 41.32
N GLY A 300 18.30 6.97 40.02
CA GLY A 300 19.05 7.86 39.13
C GLY A 300 20.50 7.43 38.84
N ASP A 301 20.94 6.27 39.33
CA ASP A 301 22.27 5.73 39.09
C ASP A 301 22.25 4.78 37.89
N GLU A 302 22.82 5.21 36.76
CA GLU A 302 22.84 4.41 35.53
C GLU A 302 23.54 3.05 35.67
N THR A 303 24.39 2.89 36.69
CA THR A 303 25.13 1.64 36.98
C THR A 303 24.28 0.63 37.75
N LYS A 304 23.28 1.09 38.52
CA LYS A 304 22.36 0.23 39.29
C LYS A 304 21.25 -0.30 38.41
N LYS A 305 21.53 -1.41 37.72
CA LYS A 305 20.59 -2.11 36.84
C LYS A 305 19.69 -3.08 37.61
N LEU A 306 18.57 -3.46 36.97
CA LEU A 306 17.69 -4.52 37.46
C LEU A 306 18.40 -5.87 37.56
N SER A 307 18.09 -6.62 38.62
CA SER A 307 18.59 -7.98 38.84
C SER A 307 17.97 -8.99 37.84
N LYS A 308 18.61 -10.15 37.67
CA LYS A 308 18.03 -11.26 36.90
C LYS A 308 16.70 -11.71 37.51
N GLN A 309 16.62 -11.80 38.83
CA GLN A 309 15.47 -12.29 39.59
C GLN A 309 14.20 -11.46 39.31
N ILE A 310 14.30 -10.13 39.34
CA ILE A 310 13.15 -9.28 39.08
C ILE A 310 12.71 -9.33 37.62
N LYS A 311 13.67 -9.40 36.68
CA LYS A 311 13.36 -9.56 35.24
C LYS A 311 12.65 -10.88 34.98
N GLN A 312 13.11 -11.98 35.59
CA GLN A 312 12.46 -13.28 35.54
C GLN A 312 11.03 -13.19 36.11
N THR A 313 10.86 -12.60 37.30
CA THR A 313 9.55 -12.43 37.94
C THR A 313 8.55 -11.66 37.07
N ILE A 314 8.99 -10.61 36.38
CA ILE A 314 8.14 -9.86 35.44
C ILE A 314 7.70 -10.74 34.28
N VAL A 315 8.64 -11.50 33.68
CA VAL A 315 8.34 -12.38 32.53
C VAL A 315 7.45 -13.56 32.94
N ASP A 316 7.69 -14.16 34.12
CA ASP A 316 6.85 -15.23 34.67
C ASP A 316 5.41 -14.76 34.84
N LYS A 317 5.23 -13.58 35.44
CA LYS A 317 3.89 -12.99 35.62
C LYS A 317 3.21 -12.71 34.29
N ILE A 318 3.94 -12.25 33.28
CA ILE A 318 3.41 -12.12 31.92
C ILE A 318 2.96 -13.48 31.36
N CYS A 319 3.76 -14.54 31.51
CA CYS A 319 3.38 -15.88 31.05
C CYS A 319 2.12 -16.39 31.78
N LEU A 320 2.01 -16.16 33.09
CA LEU A 320 0.82 -16.48 33.86
C LEU A 320 -0.43 -15.69 33.39
N GLU A 321 -0.31 -14.40 33.04
CA GLU A 321 -1.45 -13.64 32.46
C GLU A 321 -1.81 -14.04 31.03
N ILE A 322 -0.85 -14.59 30.27
CA ILE A 322 -1.15 -15.19 28.98
C ILE A 322 -2.03 -16.41 29.21
N LEU A 323 -1.68 -17.26 30.19
CA LEU A 323 -2.40 -18.48 30.52
C LEU A 323 -3.75 -18.25 31.24
N ASP A 324 -3.92 -17.10 31.90
CA ASP A 324 -5.15 -16.73 32.59
C ASP A 324 -5.70 -15.38 32.08
N PRO A 325 -6.31 -15.37 30.87
CA PRO A 325 -6.77 -14.13 30.24
C PRO A 325 -7.94 -13.46 30.96
N GLU A 326 -8.69 -14.19 31.79
CA GLU A 326 -9.90 -13.69 32.45
C GLU A 326 -9.58 -12.89 33.71
N ASN A 327 -8.58 -13.33 34.49
CA ASN A 327 -8.28 -12.69 35.77
C ASN A 327 -7.28 -11.52 35.68
N ASN A 328 -6.42 -11.48 34.65
CA ASN A 328 -5.41 -10.43 34.39
C ASN A 328 -4.75 -9.86 35.68
N LYS A 329 -4.35 -10.78 36.56
CA LYS A 329 -4.12 -10.53 37.99
C LYS A 329 -3.00 -9.52 38.29
N PHE A 330 -1.99 -9.44 37.44
CA PHE A 330 -0.79 -8.61 37.64
C PHE A 330 -0.89 -7.26 36.90
N GLY A 331 -1.81 -7.13 35.96
CA GLY A 331 -2.05 -5.95 35.15
C GLY A 331 -0.95 -5.64 34.12
N LEU A 332 -0.11 -6.61 33.73
CA LEU A 332 1.05 -6.39 32.85
C LEU A 332 0.70 -6.42 31.36
N LEU A 333 -0.43 -7.02 30.98
CA LEU A 333 -0.90 -7.13 29.59
C LEU A 333 -2.09 -6.20 29.25
N GLN A 334 -2.23 -5.09 29.98
CA GLN A 334 -3.31 -4.13 29.78
C GLN A 334 -3.09 -3.21 28.55
N LYS A 335 -4.20 -2.68 28.01
CA LYS A 335 -4.16 -1.72 26.89
C LYS A 335 -3.47 -0.39 27.26
N ASP A 336 -3.58 0.03 28.51
CA ASP A 336 -2.99 1.29 28.98
C ASP A 336 -1.53 1.08 29.40
N ASN A 337 -0.60 1.49 28.55
CA ASN A 337 0.83 1.28 28.72
C ASN A 337 1.40 1.99 29.96
N GLU A 338 0.80 3.11 30.38
CA GLU A 338 1.24 3.85 31.58
C GLU A 338 0.90 3.05 32.85
N LYS A 339 -0.24 2.35 32.86
CA LYS A 339 -0.58 1.41 33.94
C LYS A 339 0.36 0.21 33.99
N VAL A 340 0.76 -0.32 32.82
CA VAL A 340 1.75 -1.40 32.75
C VAL A 340 3.09 -0.95 33.33
N VAL A 341 3.55 0.26 32.99
CA VAL A 341 4.76 0.86 33.60
C VAL A 341 4.63 0.94 35.12
N GLY A 342 3.50 1.46 35.63
CA GLY A 342 3.26 1.53 37.08
C GLY A 342 3.30 0.16 37.76
N LYS A 343 2.76 -0.88 37.12
CA LYS A 343 2.84 -2.26 37.64
C LYS A 343 4.26 -2.82 37.65
N ILE A 344 5.07 -2.51 36.66
CA ILE A 344 6.49 -2.88 36.65
C ILE A 344 7.24 -2.18 37.77
N GLU A 345 7.00 -0.88 37.98
CA GLU A 345 7.60 -0.13 39.10
C GLU A 345 7.19 -0.71 40.46
N GLU A 346 5.92 -1.08 40.63
CA GLU A 346 5.40 -1.75 41.84
C GLU A 346 6.12 -3.08 42.10
N LEU A 347 6.34 -3.89 41.06
CA LEU A 347 7.05 -5.16 41.18
C LEU A 347 8.51 -4.97 41.59
N ILE A 348 9.20 -3.98 41.00
CA ILE A 348 10.59 -3.66 41.33
C ILE A 348 10.71 -3.22 42.79
N LYS A 349 9.83 -2.32 43.25
CA LYS A 349 9.81 -1.84 44.64
C LYS A 349 9.43 -2.91 45.64
N LYS A 350 8.66 -3.93 45.22
CA LYS A 350 8.34 -5.07 46.07
C LYS A 350 9.54 -6.02 46.23
N ASP A 351 10.36 -6.15 45.18
CA ASP A 351 11.59 -6.95 45.20
C ASP A 351 12.67 -6.29 46.06
N ASP A 352 12.82 -4.97 45.95
CA ASP A 352 13.71 -4.16 46.78
C ASP A 352 12.97 -2.91 47.32
N PRO A 353 12.50 -2.95 48.59
CA PRO A 353 11.80 -1.84 49.23
C PRO A 353 12.59 -0.55 49.35
N TYR A 354 13.92 -0.59 49.20
CA TYR A 354 14.78 0.59 49.28
C TYR A 354 14.82 1.39 47.97
N VAL A 355 14.26 0.85 46.88
CA VAL A 355 14.16 1.54 45.58
C VAL A 355 13.18 2.71 45.67
N ALA A 356 13.70 3.94 45.64
CA ALA A 356 12.86 5.14 45.64
C ALA A 356 12.29 5.41 44.23
N THR A 357 13.14 5.32 43.21
CA THR A 357 12.79 5.66 41.82
C THR A 357 13.30 4.65 40.80
N VAL A 358 12.53 4.47 39.73
CA VAL A 358 12.91 3.68 38.55
C VAL A 358 12.97 4.60 37.34
N ASN A 359 14.13 4.61 36.70
CA ASN A 359 14.51 5.49 35.60
C ASN A 359 14.85 4.66 34.35
N GLY A 360 15.03 5.32 33.21
CA GLY A 360 15.41 4.65 31.95
C GLY A 360 14.23 4.20 31.06
N PHE A 361 12.97 4.38 31.49
CA PHE A 361 11.83 4.18 30.60
C PHE A 361 11.87 5.12 29.39
N ARG A 362 11.46 4.62 28.23
CA ARG A 362 11.23 5.47 27.06
C ARG A 362 10.08 6.43 27.35
N THR A 363 10.09 7.62 26.74
CA THR A 363 9.04 8.62 26.94
C THR A 363 8.34 8.99 25.63
N LEU A 364 7.02 9.13 25.70
CA LEU A 364 6.17 9.58 24.61
C LEU A 364 5.64 10.98 24.93
N ARG A 365 5.88 11.94 24.03
CA ARG A 365 5.29 13.27 24.12
C ARG A 365 3.80 13.20 23.78
N VAL A 366 2.95 13.59 24.71
CA VAL A 366 1.50 13.69 24.54
C VAL A 366 1.06 15.13 24.75
N GLU A 367 0.34 15.68 23.79
CA GLU A 367 -0.24 17.02 23.90
C GLU A 367 -1.64 16.91 24.49
N LYS A 368 -1.83 17.42 25.72
CA LYS A 368 -3.15 17.52 26.34
C LYS A 368 -3.83 18.78 25.84
N LYS A 369 -4.94 18.63 25.12
CA LYS A 369 -5.81 19.76 24.78
C LYS A 369 -6.62 20.15 26.02
N ASN A 370 -6.51 21.39 26.47
CA ASN A 370 -7.46 21.97 27.39
C ASN A 370 -8.75 22.28 26.64
N VAL A 371 -9.83 21.54 26.90
CA VAL A 371 -11.13 21.73 26.22
C VAL A 371 -11.68 23.15 26.47
N LYS A 372 -11.27 23.80 27.56
CA LYS A 372 -11.75 25.14 27.98
C LYS A 372 -10.87 26.33 27.60
N LYS A 373 -9.63 26.16 27.11
CA LYS A 373 -8.74 27.27 26.73
C LYS A 373 -8.14 27.02 25.35
N LYS A 374 -8.47 27.92 24.40
CA LYS A 374 -8.10 27.84 22.97
C LYS A 374 -6.57 27.90 22.70
N TRP A 375 -5.73 28.19 23.70
CA TRP A 375 -4.29 28.45 23.50
C TRP A 375 -3.37 28.01 24.67
N SER A 376 -3.59 26.85 25.28
CA SER A 376 -2.51 26.21 26.07
C SER A 376 -2.39 24.72 25.81
N ASP A 377 -1.46 24.37 24.90
CA ASP A 377 -1.01 22.99 24.71
C ASP A 377 -0.09 22.61 25.87
N GLN A 378 -0.65 21.97 26.90
CA GLN A 378 0.19 21.39 27.95
C GLN A 378 0.82 20.10 27.41
N VAL A 379 2.15 20.11 27.28
CA VAL A 379 2.92 18.94 26.88
C VAL A 379 3.18 18.07 28.09
N VAL A 380 2.72 16.82 28.05
CA VAL A 380 3.00 15.81 29.08
C VAL A 380 3.83 14.70 28.46
N TRP A 381 4.88 14.26 29.17
CA TRP A 381 5.69 13.13 28.78
C TRP A 381 5.24 11.89 29.55
N LYS A 382 4.76 10.88 28.83
CA LYS A 382 4.34 9.60 29.41
C LYS A 382 5.45 8.58 29.31
N LYS A 383 5.76 7.88 30.39
CA LYS A 383 6.65 6.72 30.36
C LYS A 383 5.98 5.61 29.55
N ILE A 384 6.77 4.89 28.76
CA ILE A 384 6.30 3.78 27.94
C ILE A 384 7.27 2.59 27.97
N ILE A 385 6.72 1.41 27.77
CA ILE A 385 7.45 0.15 27.55
C ILE A 385 6.88 -0.58 26.33
N THR A 386 7.67 -1.45 25.69
CA THR A 386 7.22 -2.18 24.49
C THR A 386 6.00 -3.06 24.79
N PRO A 387 4.88 -2.90 24.05
CA PRO A 387 3.74 -3.78 24.18
C PRO A 387 3.97 -5.12 23.47
N LEU A 388 3.48 -6.21 24.06
CA LEU A 388 3.57 -7.59 23.54
C LEU A 388 2.29 -7.99 22.78
N ASN A 389 1.80 -7.11 21.90
CA ASN A 389 0.45 -7.23 21.32
C ASN A 389 0.24 -8.50 20.50
N ASN A 390 1.07 -8.74 19.50
CA ASN A 390 0.91 -9.89 18.60
C ASN A 390 1.34 -11.18 19.29
N LEU A 391 2.38 -11.11 20.13
CA LEU A 391 2.82 -12.21 20.97
C LEU A 391 1.68 -12.77 21.83
N VAL A 392 1.02 -11.90 22.60
CA VAL A 392 -0.05 -12.30 23.53
C VAL A 392 -1.27 -12.83 22.78
N LYS A 393 -1.66 -12.18 21.68
CA LYS A 393 -2.81 -12.63 20.85
C LYS A 393 -2.59 -14.04 20.31
N ILE A 394 -1.39 -14.33 19.80
CA ILE A 394 -1.06 -15.65 19.24
C ILE A 394 -0.93 -16.68 20.36
N ALA A 395 -0.23 -16.37 21.44
CA ALA A 395 -0.07 -17.30 22.56
C ALA A 395 -1.42 -17.71 23.15
N ARG A 396 -2.34 -16.75 23.39
CA ARG A 396 -3.70 -17.05 23.89
C ARG A 396 -4.52 -17.89 22.93
N TRP A 397 -4.39 -17.65 21.62
CA TRP A 397 -5.07 -18.48 20.63
C TRP A 397 -4.54 -19.91 20.61
N LEU A 398 -3.22 -20.10 20.65
CA LEU A 398 -2.59 -21.42 20.70
C LEU A 398 -2.91 -22.16 22.02
N GLN A 399 -2.98 -21.44 23.13
CA GLN A 399 -3.47 -21.96 24.40
C GLN A 399 -4.92 -22.45 24.29
N SER A 400 -5.80 -21.68 23.61
CA SER A 400 -7.17 -22.11 23.36
C SER A 400 -7.28 -23.37 22.51
N LEU A 401 -6.20 -23.77 21.80
CA LEU A 401 -6.09 -24.99 21.02
C LEU A 401 -5.29 -26.08 21.75
N GLU A 402 -4.97 -25.89 23.04
CA GLU A 402 -4.19 -26.84 23.87
C GLU A 402 -2.79 -27.16 23.32
N LEU A 403 -2.25 -26.29 22.46
CA LEU A 403 -0.89 -26.38 21.92
C LEU A 403 0.15 -25.72 22.84
N ILE A 404 -0.32 -24.87 23.73
CA ILE A 404 0.45 -24.27 24.82
C ILE A 404 -0.17 -24.78 26.13
N ASP A 405 0.64 -25.41 26.97
CA ASP A 405 0.20 -26.03 28.22
C ASP A 405 0.41 -25.11 29.44
N LYS A 406 0.15 -25.65 30.64
CA LYS A 406 0.32 -24.90 31.90
C LYS A 406 1.78 -24.59 32.26
N ASN A 407 2.74 -25.27 31.64
CA ASN A 407 4.18 -25.07 31.85
C ASN A 407 4.78 -24.07 30.86
N PHE A 408 3.95 -23.45 30.01
CA PHE A 408 4.36 -22.42 29.07
C PHE A 408 5.26 -21.36 29.69
N HIS A 409 6.42 -21.18 29.08
CA HIS A 409 7.30 -20.08 29.43
C HIS A 409 8.01 -19.54 28.18
N ILE A 410 7.84 -18.24 27.92
CA ILE A 410 8.25 -17.65 26.65
C ILE A 410 9.76 -17.61 26.39
N LEU A 411 10.57 -17.71 27.46
CA LEU A 411 12.02 -17.79 27.37
C LEU A 411 12.54 -19.23 27.44
N ASP A 412 11.66 -20.23 27.57
CA ASP A 412 12.11 -21.62 27.58
C ASP A 412 12.78 -21.97 26.25
N GLN A 413 13.92 -22.64 26.37
CA GLN A 413 14.70 -23.12 25.23
C GLN A 413 14.42 -24.60 24.94
N LYS A 414 13.68 -25.29 25.80
CA LYS A 414 13.22 -26.65 25.56
C LYS A 414 12.24 -26.65 24.38
N LEU A 415 12.35 -27.70 23.57
CA LEU A 415 11.39 -27.94 22.49
C LEU A 415 10.10 -28.45 23.12
N ASN A 416 8.99 -27.84 22.73
CA ASN A 416 7.66 -28.30 23.08
C ASN A 416 7.44 -29.66 22.40
N GLU A 417 7.04 -30.66 23.16
CA GLU A 417 6.89 -32.05 22.68
C GLU A 417 5.87 -32.17 21.54
N LYS A 418 4.84 -31.31 21.53
CA LYS A 418 3.78 -31.31 20.51
C LYS A 418 4.20 -30.67 19.20
N THR A 419 5.06 -29.65 19.24
CA THR A 419 5.42 -28.83 18.06
C THR A 419 6.85 -29.07 17.57
N ASN A 420 7.70 -29.68 18.41
CA ASN A 420 9.15 -29.82 18.20
C ASN A 420 9.87 -28.47 17.96
N MET A 421 9.35 -27.39 18.54
CA MET A 421 9.91 -26.03 18.48
C MET A 421 9.89 -25.39 19.87
N THR A 422 10.68 -24.34 20.08
CA THR A 422 10.45 -23.47 21.25
C THR A 422 9.11 -22.74 21.08
N ASP A 423 8.43 -22.42 22.17
CA ASP A 423 7.12 -21.77 22.08
C ASP A 423 7.21 -20.42 21.36
N LEU A 424 8.29 -19.65 21.58
CA LEU A 424 8.51 -18.37 20.90
C LEU A 424 8.70 -18.55 19.39
N ASP A 425 9.41 -19.59 18.94
CA ASP A 425 9.57 -19.90 17.51
C ASP A 425 8.23 -20.25 16.88
N PHE A 426 7.44 -21.09 17.56
CA PHE A 426 6.12 -21.50 17.10
C PHE A 426 5.15 -20.31 16.98
N ILE A 427 5.07 -19.48 18.01
CA ILE A 427 4.27 -18.22 18.00
C ILE A 427 4.72 -17.30 16.85
N ASN A 428 6.03 -17.16 16.63
CA ASN A 428 6.55 -16.30 15.55
C ASN A 428 6.25 -16.87 14.15
N ASN A 429 6.18 -18.19 13.98
CA ASN A 429 5.80 -18.82 12.70
C ASN A 429 4.34 -18.58 12.34
N VAL A 430 3.43 -18.59 13.32
CA VAL A 430 2.03 -18.18 13.12
C VAL A 430 1.96 -16.73 12.64
N TYR A 431 2.75 -15.83 13.24
CA TYR A 431 2.85 -14.43 12.80
C TYR A 431 3.36 -14.30 11.35
N ASP A 432 4.39 -15.07 10.98
CA ASP A 432 4.92 -15.05 9.61
C ASP A 432 3.90 -15.62 8.60
N CYS A 433 3.08 -16.61 8.98
CA CYS A 433 1.93 -17.04 8.18
C CYS A 433 0.92 -15.91 7.99
N ALA A 434 0.51 -15.27 9.07
CA ALA A 434 -0.42 -14.14 9.05
C ALA A 434 0.08 -13.00 8.14
N SER A 435 1.38 -12.70 8.22
CA SER A 435 2.04 -11.73 7.35
C SER A 435 1.94 -12.12 5.87
N ARG A 436 2.19 -13.40 5.53
CA ARG A 436 2.06 -13.90 4.14
C ARG A 436 0.62 -13.76 3.62
N VAL A 437 -0.38 -14.10 4.44
CA VAL A 437 -1.81 -13.94 4.10
C VAL A 437 -2.15 -12.46 3.86
N HIS A 438 -1.73 -11.58 4.77
CA HIS A 438 -1.95 -10.14 4.65
C HIS A 438 -1.37 -9.57 3.34
N HIS A 439 -0.14 -9.96 3.00
CA HIS A 439 0.54 -9.50 1.78
C HIS A 439 0.02 -10.15 0.50
N ASN A 440 -0.70 -11.27 0.58
CA ASN A 440 -1.25 -11.96 -0.60
C ASN A 440 -2.66 -12.51 -0.35
N LYS A 441 -3.61 -11.60 -0.12
CA LYS A 441 -5.02 -11.93 0.12
C LYS A 441 -5.62 -12.86 -0.93
N ARG A 442 -5.17 -12.77 -2.19
CA ARG A 442 -5.67 -13.58 -3.31
C ARG A 442 -5.25 -15.05 -3.22
N LYS A 443 -4.12 -15.32 -2.60
CA LYS A 443 -3.63 -16.68 -2.32
C LYS A 443 -3.76 -17.06 -0.85
N ALA A 444 -4.55 -16.30 -0.08
CA ALA A 444 -4.75 -16.55 1.35
C ALA A 444 -5.08 -18.02 1.61
N LYS A 445 -6.06 -18.58 0.88
CA LYS A 445 -6.43 -20.00 0.98
C LYS A 445 -5.24 -20.94 0.80
N ASN A 446 -4.49 -20.82 -0.30
CA ASN A 446 -3.34 -21.68 -0.55
C ASN A 446 -2.26 -21.53 0.52
N ILE A 447 -2.01 -20.30 0.99
CA ILE A 447 -1.01 -20.03 2.04
C ILE A 447 -1.44 -20.68 3.35
N LEU A 448 -2.73 -20.64 3.68
CA LEU A 448 -3.29 -21.26 4.87
C LEU A 448 -3.23 -22.80 4.78
N VAL A 449 -3.52 -23.38 3.61
CA VAL A 449 -3.36 -24.81 3.37
C VAL A 449 -1.90 -25.22 3.56
N ASP A 450 -0.96 -24.57 2.86
CA ASP A 450 0.48 -24.85 2.99
C ASP A 450 0.93 -24.73 4.46
N PHE A 451 0.42 -23.73 5.19
CA PHE A 451 0.73 -23.55 6.61
C PHE A 451 0.16 -24.66 7.49
N LEU A 452 -1.08 -25.09 7.29
CA LEU A 452 -1.68 -26.16 8.07
C LEU A 452 -1.07 -27.53 7.76
N ASP A 453 -0.52 -27.70 6.57
CA ASP A 453 0.25 -28.88 6.20
C ASP A 453 1.67 -28.84 6.81
N ASP A 454 2.28 -27.66 6.93
CA ASP A 454 3.55 -27.46 7.67
C ASP A 454 3.37 -27.59 9.20
N PHE A 455 2.18 -27.29 9.73
CA PHE A 455 1.86 -27.27 11.18
C PHE A 455 0.63 -28.14 11.48
N THR A 456 0.78 -29.45 11.23
CA THR A 456 -0.28 -30.45 11.37
C THR A 456 -0.93 -30.48 12.75
N GLU A 457 -0.20 -30.13 13.81
CA GLU A 457 -0.70 -30.04 15.17
C GLU A 457 -1.79 -28.96 15.32
N ILE A 458 -1.67 -27.82 14.63
CA ILE A 458 -2.73 -26.79 14.59
C ILE A 458 -3.96 -27.35 13.88
N LYS A 459 -3.75 -28.02 12.75
CA LYS A 459 -4.83 -28.62 11.94
C LYS A 459 -5.60 -29.66 12.77
N SER A 460 -4.89 -30.56 13.43
CA SER A 460 -5.48 -31.62 14.27
C SER A 460 -6.24 -31.05 15.46
N GLN A 461 -5.68 -30.08 16.19
CA GLN A 461 -6.38 -29.49 17.35
C GLN A 461 -7.63 -28.70 16.94
N ILE A 462 -7.57 -28.00 15.80
CA ILE A 462 -8.76 -27.34 15.25
C ILE A 462 -9.83 -28.36 14.87
N GLN A 463 -9.46 -29.45 14.20
CA GLN A 463 -10.40 -30.51 13.82
C GLN A 463 -11.02 -31.21 15.04
N LEU A 464 -10.25 -31.43 16.11
CA LEU A 464 -10.78 -31.99 17.36
C LEU A 464 -11.77 -31.06 18.03
N LYS A 465 -11.46 -29.76 18.10
CA LYS A 465 -12.29 -28.77 18.82
C LYS A 465 -13.48 -28.26 18.01
N TYR A 466 -13.37 -28.25 16.69
CA TYR A 466 -14.35 -27.72 15.75
C TYR A 466 -14.54 -28.68 14.56
N PRO A 467 -15.09 -29.89 14.78
CA PRO A 467 -15.13 -30.96 13.77
C PRO A 467 -15.90 -30.57 12.50
N ASP A 468 -16.95 -29.76 12.63
CA ASP A 468 -17.78 -29.33 11.50
C ASP A 468 -17.24 -28.09 10.76
N SER A 469 -16.11 -27.54 11.21
CA SER A 469 -15.53 -26.31 10.65
C SER A 469 -14.31 -26.59 9.80
N ASN A 470 -14.16 -25.83 8.71
CA ASN A 470 -12.93 -25.87 7.94
C ASN A 470 -11.77 -25.20 8.72
N PRO A 471 -10.65 -25.91 8.99
CA PRO A 471 -9.50 -25.32 9.68
C PRO A 471 -8.96 -24.05 9.03
N GLU A 472 -8.96 -23.94 7.69
CA GLU A 472 -8.49 -22.71 7.03
C GLU A 472 -9.32 -21.49 7.41
N ASP A 473 -10.63 -21.64 7.57
CA ASP A 473 -11.53 -20.53 7.90
C ASP A 473 -11.31 -20.07 9.34
N ILE A 474 -11.03 -20.99 10.27
CA ILE A 474 -10.70 -20.68 11.66
C ILE A 474 -9.38 -19.91 11.74
N VAL A 475 -8.34 -20.39 11.06
CA VAL A 475 -7.04 -19.70 11.02
C VAL A 475 -7.19 -18.34 10.32
N SER A 476 -7.94 -18.25 9.22
CA SER A 476 -8.18 -16.99 8.52
C SER A 476 -8.83 -15.94 9.43
N LYS A 477 -9.89 -16.31 10.16
CA LYS A 477 -10.55 -15.42 11.13
C LYS A 477 -9.61 -14.99 12.26
N PHE A 478 -8.71 -15.85 12.70
CA PHE A 478 -7.71 -15.48 13.69
C PHE A 478 -6.66 -14.51 13.13
N VAL A 479 -6.13 -14.79 11.93
CA VAL A 479 -5.14 -13.95 11.25
C VAL A 479 -5.64 -12.51 11.05
N GLU A 480 -6.93 -12.30 10.82
CA GLU A 480 -7.55 -10.97 10.70
C GLU A 480 -7.47 -10.13 11.99
N LYS A 481 -7.29 -10.75 13.15
CA LYS A 481 -7.14 -10.06 14.46
C LYS A 481 -5.72 -9.51 14.68
N LEU A 482 -4.76 -9.97 13.87
CA LEU A 482 -3.36 -9.55 13.93
C LEU A 482 -3.12 -8.33 13.03
N SER A 483 -2.13 -7.51 13.36
CA SER A 483 -1.86 -6.26 12.64
C SER A 483 -0.37 -5.94 12.48
N ASP A 484 -0.09 -4.88 11.71
CA ASP A 484 1.21 -4.23 11.59
C ASP A 484 2.29 -5.01 10.81
N PHE A 485 1.89 -5.75 9.77
CA PHE A 485 2.77 -6.54 8.90
C PHE A 485 3.63 -5.75 7.90
N THR A 486 3.59 -4.42 7.91
CA THR A 486 4.19 -3.58 6.85
C THR A 486 5.61 -3.10 7.14
N GLN A 487 6.04 -3.14 8.40
CA GLN A 487 7.33 -2.61 8.82
C GLN A 487 8.31 -3.73 9.19
N THR A 488 9.58 -3.52 8.88
CA THR A 488 10.69 -4.40 9.29
C THR A 488 11.44 -3.82 10.48
N HIS A 489 11.94 -4.67 11.37
CA HIS A 489 12.91 -4.28 12.40
C HIS A 489 14.27 -3.93 11.77
N SER A 490 15.20 -3.34 12.51
CA SER A 490 16.61 -3.20 12.07
C SER A 490 17.41 -4.50 12.16
N LEU A 491 16.88 -5.49 12.89
CA LEU A 491 17.54 -6.76 13.22
C LEU A 491 16.83 -7.94 12.56
N SER A 492 17.56 -9.02 12.31
CA SER A 492 17.00 -10.31 11.90
C SER A 492 16.44 -11.05 13.11
N TYR A 493 15.57 -12.03 12.90
CA TYR A 493 15.13 -12.92 13.98
C TYR A 493 16.31 -13.62 14.66
N ARG A 494 17.35 -14.01 13.89
CA ARG A 494 18.60 -14.55 14.44
C ARG A 494 19.27 -13.62 15.46
N ALA A 495 19.39 -12.32 15.14
CA ALA A 495 19.97 -11.36 16.08
C ALA A 495 19.09 -11.15 17.31
N MET A 496 17.77 -11.14 17.15
CA MET A 496 16.85 -11.06 18.28
C MET A 496 17.00 -12.28 19.20
N ASP A 497 17.05 -13.49 18.62
CA ASP A 497 17.22 -14.74 19.38
C ASP A 497 18.54 -14.77 20.14
N ASP A 498 19.65 -14.37 19.49
CA ASP A 498 20.95 -14.29 20.16
C ASP A 498 20.90 -13.38 21.39
N TYR A 499 20.27 -12.21 21.28
CA TYR A 499 20.13 -11.30 22.41
C TYR A 499 19.19 -11.86 23.48
N ILE A 500 18.01 -12.36 23.10
CA ILE A 500 17.03 -12.93 24.04
C ILE A 500 17.67 -14.06 24.85
N LYS A 501 18.41 -14.97 24.18
CA LYS A 501 19.00 -16.17 24.80
C LYS A 501 20.26 -15.89 25.61
N LYS A 502 21.13 -14.96 25.17
CA LYS A 502 22.45 -14.72 25.80
C LYS A 502 22.47 -13.54 26.76
N VAL A 503 21.54 -12.60 26.61
CA VAL A 503 21.49 -11.37 27.40
C VAL A 503 20.15 -11.23 28.09
N GLY A 504 19.05 -11.20 27.33
CA GLY A 504 17.67 -11.11 27.77
C GLY A 504 17.52 -10.72 29.25
N ILE A 505 17.24 -11.72 30.07
CA ILE A 505 17.17 -11.59 31.53
C ILE A 505 18.48 -11.89 32.26
N GLU A 506 19.38 -12.67 31.62
CA GLU A 506 20.63 -13.16 32.20
C GLU A 506 21.63 -12.06 32.56
N LYS A 507 21.66 -11.00 31.75
CA LYS A 507 22.56 -9.86 31.88
C LYS A 507 21.79 -8.55 31.79
N SER A 508 22.41 -7.46 32.24
CA SER A 508 21.81 -6.12 32.20
C SER A 508 22.39 -5.21 31.11
N GLU A 509 23.14 -5.80 30.17
CA GLU A 509 23.59 -5.13 28.96
C GLU A 509 22.37 -4.85 28.06
N ASN A 510 22.31 -3.66 27.47
CA ASN A 510 21.37 -3.35 26.40
C ASN A 510 21.89 -3.81 25.03
N GLN A 511 21.06 -3.70 23.99
CA GLN A 511 21.43 -4.16 22.64
C GLN A 511 22.73 -3.56 22.11
N SER A 512 23.06 -2.30 22.44
CA SER A 512 24.24 -1.61 21.93
C SER A 512 25.51 -2.06 22.63
N GLN A 513 25.40 -2.47 23.89
CA GLN A 513 26.49 -3.07 24.66
C GLN A 513 26.73 -4.51 24.20
N PHE A 514 25.67 -5.29 23.97
CA PHE A 514 25.77 -6.69 23.54
C PHE A 514 26.21 -6.85 22.08
N PHE A 515 25.68 -6.01 21.19
CA PHE A 515 26.14 -5.86 19.83
C PHE A 515 26.98 -4.59 19.75
N PRO A 516 28.20 -4.57 20.33
CA PRO A 516 29.06 -3.40 20.20
C PRO A 516 29.22 -3.14 18.70
N ASN A 517 29.01 -1.89 18.27
CA ASN A 517 28.92 -1.49 16.87
C ASN A 517 29.82 -2.39 16.00
N ARG A 518 29.21 -3.38 15.34
CA ARG A 518 29.82 -4.10 14.22
C ARG A 518 29.81 -3.19 12.99
N ASP A 519 30.21 -1.93 13.17
CA ASP A 519 30.96 -1.23 12.15
C ASP A 519 32.24 -2.05 11.97
N LEU A 520 32.11 -3.11 11.16
CA LEU A 520 33.16 -3.93 10.58
C LEU A 520 34.41 -3.91 11.42
N ASN A 521 34.53 -4.82 12.40
CA ASN A 521 35.71 -5.03 13.25
C ASN A 521 36.91 -4.30 12.64
N ARG A 522 37.21 -3.06 13.11
CA ARG A 522 38.00 -2.09 12.30
C ARG A 522 39.30 -2.71 11.80
N LYS A 523 39.82 -3.67 12.55
CA LYS A 523 40.95 -4.54 12.20
C LYS A 523 40.70 -5.38 10.95
N ASP A 524 39.64 -6.17 10.87
CA ASP A 524 39.28 -6.98 9.68
C ASP A 524 39.03 -6.11 8.44
N LEU A 525 38.37 -4.95 8.61
CA LEU A 525 38.16 -4.03 7.50
C LEU A 525 39.47 -3.37 7.08
N ARG A 526 40.30 -2.96 8.04
CA ARG A 526 41.63 -2.39 7.80
C ARG A 526 42.56 -3.40 7.15
N ASP A 527 42.51 -4.68 7.51
CA ASP A 527 43.31 -5.75 6.94
C ASP A 527 42.82 -6.16 5.54
N LYS A 528 41.50 -6.10 5.30
CA LYS A 528 40.95 -6.26 3.95
C LYS A 528 41.26 -5.05 3.07
N LEU A 529 41.16 -3.83 3.59
CA LEU A 529 41.39 -2.57 2.86
C LEU A 529 42.87 -2.27 2.66
N SER A 530 43.77 -2.67 3.56
CA SER A 530 45.23 -2.48 3.45
C SER A 530 45.82 -3.20 2.24
N LYS A 531 45.17 -4.28 1.79
CA LYS A 531 45.53 -5.02 0.58
C LYS A 531 45.03 -4.36 -0.71
N VAL A 532 44.18 -3.34 -0.63
CA VAL A 532 43.54 -2.72 -1.81
C VAL A 532 44.20 -1.38 -2.14
N LYS A 533 44.84 -1.29 -3.31
CA LYS A 533 45.51 -0.06 -3.80
C LYS A 533 44.55 1.11 -4.07
N ARG A 534 43.23 0.87 -4.14
CA ARG A 534 42.19 1.87 -4.44
C ARG A 534 40.90 1.54 -3.72
N ILE A 535 40.21 2.57 -3.26
CA ILE A 535 38.90 2.45 -2.64
C ILE A 535 37.89 2.01 -3.72
N ASN A 536 37.08 0.99 -3.44
CA ASN A 536 36.04 0.56 -4.37
C ASN A 536 34.95 1.64 -4.50
N LYS A 537 34.80 2.21 -5.71
CA LYS A 537 33.80 3.26 -5.99
C LYS A 537 32.35 2.83 -5.77
N THR A 538 32.07 1.52 -5.76
CA THR A 538 30.72 0.98 -5.51
C THR A 538 30.55 0.42 -4.11
N ILE A 539 31.40 0.81 -3.14
CA ILE A 539 31.34 0.32 -1.76
C ILE A 539 29.98 0.60 -1.09
N PHE A 540 29.30 1.69 -1.46
CA PHE A 540 28.00 2.09 -0.90
C PHE A 540 26.80 1.77 -1.79
N LYS A 541 26.93 0.78 -2.69
CA LYS A 541 25.90 0.49 -3.70
C LYS A 541 24.58 0.06 -3.05
N ASP A 542 24.64 -0.68 -1.95
CA ASP A 542 23.49 -1.32 -1.32
C ASP A 542 22.89 -0.46 -0.19
N GLU A 543 23.68 0.49 0.33
CA GLU A 543 23.33 1.43 1.40
C GLU A 543 22.71 2.71 0.85
N ILE A 544 23.16 3.20 -0.32
CA ILE A 544 22.65 4.42 -0.93
C ILE A 544 21.52 4.08 -1.90
N ILE A 545 20.29 4.43 -1.52
CA ILE A 545 19.09 4.23 -2.34
C ILE A 545 18.99 5.28 -3.45
N SER A 546 19.28 6.55 -3.14
CA SER A 546 19.12 7.67 -4.09
C SER A 546 20.13 7.56 -5.24
N PRO A 547 19.68 7.54 -6.51
CA PRO A 547 20.58 7.54 -7.66
C PRO A 547 21.50 8.76 -7.71
N THR A 548 21.01 9.93 -7.30
CA THR A 548 21.77 11.18 -7.25
C THR A 548 22.87 11.09 -6.20
N ALA A 549 22.53 10.71 -4.95
CA ALA A 549 23.52 10.51 -3.90
C ALA A 549 24.55 9.45 -4.31
N ARG A 550 24.11 8.33 -4.90
CA ARG A 550 25.01 7.27 -5.33
C ARG A 550 26.00 7.78 -6.39
N ARG A 551 25.55 8.58 -7.35
CA ARG A 551 26.42 9.20 -8.35
C ARG A 551 27.44 10.13 -7.68
N ALA A 552 27.00 10.97 -6.75
CA ALA A 552 27.89 11.88 -6.01
C ALA A 552 28.99 11.11 -5.26
N PHE A 553 28.63 10.10 -4.47
CA PHE A 553 29.61 9.26 -3.74
C PHE A 553 30.58 8.53 -4.69
N ILE A 554 30.10 8.02 -5.83
CA ILE A 554 30.98 7.42 -6.85
C ILE A 554 31.99 8.45 -7.37
N GLN A 555 31.55 9.68 -7.67
CA GLN A 555 32.46 10.73 -8.14
C GLN A 555 33.45 11.14 -7.05
N THR A 556 33.00 11.30 -5.80
CA THR A 556 33.87 11.59 -4.65
C THR A 556 34.96 10.54 -4.48
N ILE A 557 34.61 9.24 -4.52
CA ILE A 557 35.60 8.16 -4.42
C ILE A 557 36.55 8.14 -5.63
N ASN A 558 36.06 8.43 -6.84
CA ASN A 558 36.93 8.53 -8.01
C ASN A 558 37.95 9.66 -7.89
N VAL A 559 37.51 10.83 -7.42
CA VAL A 559 38.38 11.98 -7.16
C VAL A 559 39.40 11.64 -6.08
N LEU A 560 38.95 11.08 -4.95
CA LEU A 560 39.82 10.68 -3.86
C LEU A 560 40.88 9.65 -4.30
N ASN A 561 40.48 8.61 -5.03
CA ASN A 561 41.41 7.62 -5.59
C ASN A 561 42.45 8.25 -6.53
N LYS A 562 42.07 9.29 -7.27
CA LYS A 562 42.99 10.00 -8.17
C LYS A 562 43.94 10.91 -7.39
N ILE A 563 43.46 11.61 -6.36
CA ILE A 563 44.28 12.41 -5.43
C ILE A 563 45.32 11.50 -4.78
N LEU A 564 44.88 10.39 -4.18
CA LEU A 564 45.78 9.40 -3.57
C LEU A 564 46.82 8.92 -4.58
N LYS A 565 46.42 8.50 -5.79
CA LYS A 565 47.36 8.02 -6.82
C LYS A 565 48.44 9.04 -7.18
N VAL A 566 48.09 10.32 -7.28
CA VAL A 566 48.98 11.38 -7.78
C VAL A 566 49.86 11.94 -6.65
N TYR A 567 49.28 12.18 -5.48
CA TYR A 567 49.94 12.95 -4.43
C TYR A 567 50.52 12.10 -3.30
N SER A 568 50.04 10.87 -3.07
CA SER A 568 50.51 10.05 -1.93
C SER A 568 51.96 9.58 -2.04
N LYS A 569 52.61 9.78 -3.20
CA LYS A 569 54.04 9.51 -3.36
C LYS A 569 54.92 10.65 -2.82
N ASN A 570 54.40 11.87 -2.87
CA ASN A 570 55.16 13.09 -2.60
C ASN A 570 54.69 13.79 -1.32
N TYR A 571 53.51 13.44 -0.81
CA TYR A 571 52.88 14.07 0.34
C TYR A 571 52.24 13.02 1.23
N ASP A 572 52.40 13.18 2.55
CA ASP A 572 51.65 12.40 3.54
C ASP A 572 50.27 13.03 3.76
N ILE A 573 49.21 12.24 3.61
CA ILE A 573 47.83 12.72 3.69
C ILE A 573 47.28 12.34 5.07
N ASN A 574 47.51 13.23 6.04
CA ASN A 574 47.19 12.97 7.46
C ASN A 574 45.70 13.09 7.77
N ASN A 575 44.96 13.89 7.00
CA ASN A 575 43.54 14.14 7.24
C ASN A 575 42.76 14.29 5.93
N ILE A 576 41.54 13.76 5.91
CA ILE A 576 40.58 13.94 4.84
C ILE A 576 39.29 14.49 5.46
N THR A 577 39.07 15.80 5.33
CA THR A 577 37.84 16.44 5.77
C THR A 577 36.79 16.34 4.67
N ILE A 578 35.63 15.74 4.99
CA ILE A 578 34.49 15.65 4.08
C ILE A 578 33.37 16.53 4.61
N GLU A 579 33.08 17.61 3.90
CA GLU A 579 31.86 18.37 4.12
C GLU A 579 30.74 17.73 3.28
N LEU A 580 29.74 17.18 3.96
CA LEU A 580 28.50 16.75 3.31
C LEU A 580 27.51 17.90 3.40
N ALA A 581 26.75 18.12 2.33
CA ALA A 581 25.55 18.93 2.39
C ALA A 581 24.57 18.29 3.39
N ARG A 582 24.70 18.66 4.66
CA ARG A 582 23.69 18.40 5.66
C ARG A 582 22.52 19.29 5.27
N ASN A 583 21.38 18.70 4.92
CA ASN A 583 20.13 19.33 5.35
C ASN A 583 20.35 19.58 6.85
N LYS A 584 20.26 20.85 7.27
CA LYS A 584 20.57 21.27 8.63
C LYS A 584 19.52 20.66 9.56
N ASN A 585 19.69 19.38 9.93
CA ASN A 585 19.02 18.66 11.01
C ASN A 585 19.39 19.30 12.36
N THR A 586 19.06 20.57 12.50
CA THR A 586 19.19 21.37 13.70
C THR A 586 17.97 21.11 14.56
N TYR A 587 18.08 21.39 15.86
CA TYR A 587 16.95 21.43 16.78
C TYR A 587 15.74 22.21 16.21
N ALA A 588 15.99 23.23 15.38
CA ALA A 588 14.99 24.00 14.65
C ALA A 588 14.25 23.22 13.55
N GLU A 589 14.91 22.32 12.80
CA GLU A 589 14.25 21.44 11.82
C GLU A 589 13.51 20.29 12.50
N ASN A 590 14.03 19.73 13.60
CA ASN A 590 13.26 18.77 14.40
C ASN A 590 12.03 19.43 15.03
N LYS A 591 12.14 20.70 15.45
CA LYS A 591 11.01 21.52 15.85
C LYS A 591 10.07 21.76 14.65
N SER A 592 10.58 22.12 13.46
CA SER A 592 9.76 22.32 12.25
C SER A 592 9.04 21.05 11.77
N ASN A 593 9.72 19.89 11.73
CA ASN A 593 9.14 18.59 11.36
C ASN A 593 8.12 18.13 12.39
N LYS A 594 8.37 18.41 13.67
CA LYS A 594 7.44 18.13 14.77
C LYS A 594 6.26 19.09 14.75
N ASP A 595 6.48 20.36 14.43
CA ASP A 595 5.47 21.39 14.25
C ASP A 595 4.63 21.11 13.01
N GLU A 596 5.21 20.63 11.91
CA GLU A 596 4.49 20.15 10.73
C GLU A 596 3.67 18.90 11.04
N LYS A 597 4.25 17.93 11.77
CA LYS A 597 3.51 16.75 12.22
C LYS A 597 2.37 17.13 13.16
N ASN A 598 2.58 18.10 14.04
CA ASN A 598 1.58 18.63 14.96
C ASN A 598 0.49 19.41 14.22
N LYS A 599 0.85 20.29 13.28
CA LYS A 599 -0.08 20.97 12.36
C LYS A 599 -0.89 19.97 11.55
N ASN A 600 -0.26 18.93 11.02
CA ASN A 600 -0.91 17.86 10.27
C ASN A 600 -1.86 17.02 11.14
N ASN A 601 -1.54 16.83 12.43
CA ASN A 601 -2.42 16.15 13.38
C ASN A 601 -3.56 17.06 13.86
N ALA A 602 -3.31 18.36 14.02
CA ALA A 602 -4.31 19.35 14.36
C ALA A 602 -5.35 19.49 13.25
N LEU A 603 -4.89 19.65 12.00
CA LEU A 603 -5.72 19.68 10.81
C LEU A 603 -6.53 18.38 10.64
N THR A 604 -5.91 17.22 10.91
CA THR A 604 -6.67 15.95 10.96
C THR A 604 -7.79 15.97 11.98
N LYS A 605 -7.57 16.54 13.18
CA LYS A 605 -8.62 16.65 14.21
C LYS A 605 -9.68 17.69 13.86
N GLU A 606 -9.32 18.75 13.13
CA GLU A 606 -10.23 19.77 12.64
C GLU A 606 -11.17 19.20 11.56
N ILE A 607 -10.61 18.52 10.57
CA ILE A 607 -11.38 17.78 9.56
C ILE A 607 -12.37 16.80 10.21
N LEU A 608 -11.95 16.07 11.25
CA LEU A 608 -12.81 15.12 11.98
C LEU A 608 -13.92 15.78 12.81
N ARG A 609 -13.84 17.10 13.06
CA ARG A 609 -14.80 17.86 13.88
C ARG A 609 -15.73 18.73 13.05
N ASP A 610 -15.44 18.89 11.77
CA ASP A 610 -16.26 19.67 10.86
C ASP A 610 -17.65 19.01 10.75
N GLU A 611 -18.71 19.80 10.88
CA GLU A 611 -20.09 19.31 10.89
C GLU A 611 -20.53 18.69 9.55
N HIS A 612 -19.84 19.04 8.46
CA HIS A 612 -20.05 18.48 7.14
C HIS A 612 -19.20 17.22 6.88
N PHE A 613 -18.34 16.86 7.82
CA PHE A 613 -17.61 15.59 7.82
C PHE A 613 -18.48 14.49 8.42
N LEU A 614 -19.04 13.63 7.57
CA LEU A 614 -19.72 12.42 8.01
C LEU A 614 -18.66 11.31 8.18
N ASP A 615 -18.28 11.04 9.42
CA ASP A 615 -17.57 9.81 9.79
C ASP A 615 -18.60 8.70 9.96
N ASP A 616 -18.43 7.56 9.27
CA ASP A 616 -19.18 6.36 9.63
C ASP A 616 -18.55 5.78 10.90
N GLN A 617 -18.95 6.31 12.06
CA GLN A 617 -18.41 5.95 13.39
C GLN A 617 -18.62 4.47 13.76
N LYS A 618 -19.23 3.64 12.90
CA LYS A 618 -19.49 2.22 13.17
C LYS A 618 -18.23 1.33 13.24
N CYS A 619 -17.07 1.76 12.74
CA CYS A 619 -15.88 0.89 12.68
C CYS A 619 -14.81 1.12 13.76
N GLY A 620 -15.00 2.08 14.69
CA GLY A 620 -14.09 2.30 15.83
C GLY A 620 -12.63 2.63 15.48
N LYS A 621 -12.31 2.92 14.21
CA LYS A 621 -10.97 3.28 13.72
C LYS A 621 -10.99 4.64 13.04
N ILE A 622 -10.24 5.59 13.60
CA ILE A 622 -10.06 6.93 13.03
C ILE A 622 -9.48 6.82 11.60
N ARG A 623 -10.19 7.38 10.60
CA ARG A 623 -9.72 7.44 9.20
C ARG A 623 -8.35 8.12 9.13
N LYS A 624 -7.37 7.47 8.51
CA LYS A 624 -6.06 8.06 8.23
C LYS A 624 -6.11 8.87 6.93
N PHE A 625 -6.12 10.20 7.02
CA PHE A 625 -6.05 11.07 5.85
C PHE A 625 -4.67 11.06 5.20
N SER A 626 -4.62 10.98 3.87
CA SER A 626 -3.38 11.18 3.13
C SER A 626 -2.92 12.64 3.21
N ASN A 627 -1.63 12.91 2.93
CA ASN A 627 -1.13 14.28 2.86
C ASN A 627 -1.86 15.12 1.78
N THR A 628 -2.32 14.46 0.71
CA THR A 628 -3.09 15.12 -0.35
C THR A 628 -4.48 15.53 0.13
N ASP A 629 -5.16 14.72 0.95
CA ASP A 629 -6.47 15.05 1.49
C ASP A 629 -6.40 16.31 2.38
N LYS A 630 -5.37 16.37 3.22
CA LYS A 630 -5.09 17.54 4.07
C LYS A 630 -4.80 18.80 3.27
N LEU A 631 -4.01 18.66 2.20
CA LEU A 631 -3.70 19.76 1.30
C LEU A 631 -4.95 20.29 0.61
N VAL A 632 -5.80 19.40 0.12
CA VAL A 632 -7.05 19.75 -0.57
C VAL A 632 -8.04 20.44 0.36
N TRP A 633 -8.19 19.96 1.59
CA TRP A 633 -8.98 20.64 2.62
C TRP A 633 -8.51 22.07 2.87
N LYS A 634 -7.20 22.24 3.08
CA LYS A 634 -6.60 23.56 3.33
C LYS A 634 -6.79 24.52 2.17
N LEU A 635 -6.70 24.03 0.93
CA LEU A 635 -6.97 24.84 -0.26
C LEU A 635 -8.44 25.23 -0.35
N ALA A 636 -9.37 24.33 -0.05
CA ALA A 636 -10.80 24.64 -0.04
C ALA A 636 -11.16 25.69 1.02
N GLU A 637 -10.63 25.58 2.25
CA GLU A 637 -10.82 26.60 3.30
C GLU A 637 -10.21 27.96 2.92
N GLU A 638 -8.99 27.97 2.35
CA GLU A 638 -8.35 29.22 1.90
C GLU A 638 -9.18 29.92 0.82
N GLN A 639 -9.91 29.15 0.01
CA GLN A 639 -10.77 29.64 -1.06
C GLN A 639 -12.21 29.92 -0.61
N ASP A 640 -12.48 29.89 0.70
CA ASP A 640 -13.81 29.98 1.28
C ASP A 640 -14.81 29.05 0.57
N TRP A 641 -14.36 27.83 0.30
CA TRP A 641 -15.12 26.77 -0.34
C TRP A 641 -15.75 27.18 -1.67
N THR A 642 -15.04 28.00 -2.45
CA THR A 642 -15.46 28.45 -3.77
C THR A 642 -14.36 28.15 -4.79
N ASP A 643 -14.73 27.63 -5.97
CA ASP A 643 -13.78 27.46 -7.06
C ASP A 643 -13.42 28.84 -7.63
N LEU A 644 -12.13 29.19 -7.55
CA LEU A 644 -11.68 30.51 -7.95
C LEU A 644 -11.89 30.77 -9.44
N TYR A 645 -11.87 29.76 -10.30
CA TYR A 645 -11.96 29.96 -11.75
C TYR A 645 -13.37 30.27 -12.23
N ASP A 646 -14.38 29.55 -11.74
CA ASP A 646 -15.77 29.72 -12.20
C ASP A 646 -16.77 30.21 -11.13
N GLY A 647 -16.35 30.28 -9.86
CA GLY A 647 -17.11 30.89 -8.78
C GLY A 647 -18.16 29.96 -8.21
N ARG A 648 -18.16 28.70 -8.65
CA ARG A 648 -19.11 27.70 -8.17
C ARG A 648 -18.70 27.23 -6.78
N PRO A 649 -19.68 26.95 -5.91
CA PRO A 649 -19.40 26.46 -4.57
C PRO A 649 -18.76 25.06 -4.62
N ILE A 650 -17.72 24.87 -3.82
CA ILE A 650 -17.11 23.57 -3.55
C ILE A 650 -17.97 22.87 -2.50
N GLN A 651 -18.47 21.68 -2.87
CA GLN A 651 -19.32 20.89 -1.98
C GLN A 651 -18.57 20.47 -0.70
N LYS A 652 -19.03 20.96 0.45
CA LYS A 652 -18.51 20.65 1.80
C LYS A 652 -18.87 19.22 2.25
N ASN A 653 -20.11 18.80 1.99
CA ASN A 653 -20.62 17.50 2.43
C ASN A 653 -19.80 16.35 1.80
N ASN A 654 -19.26 15.45 2.64
CA ASN A 654 -18.43 14.33 2.18
C ASN A 654 -17.25 14.74 1.30
N PHE A 655 -16.70 15.95 1.49
CA PHE A 655 -15.65 16.48 0.62
C PHE A 655 -14.42 15.58 0.56
N ILE A 656 -13.92 15.10 1.71
CA ILE A 656 -12.71 14.26 1.76
C ILE A 656 -12.88 12.93 0.99
N SER A 657 -14.06 12.30 1.05
CA SER A 657 -14.34 11.05 0.33
C SER A 657 -14.65 11.28 -1.16
N SER A 658 -15.18 12.44 -1.52
CA SER A 658 -15.70 12.72 -2.87
C SER A 658 -14.81 13.61 -3.74
N TRP A 659 -13.87 14.39 -3.18
CA TRP A 659 -13.19 15.45 -3.93
C TRP A 659 -12.47 14.96 -5.20
N ARG A 660 -11.91 13.75 -5.18
CA ARG A 660 -11.22 13.12 -6.34
C ARG A 660 -12.14 12.80 -7.52
N LYS A 661 -13.47 12.91 -7.35
CA LYS A 661 -14.45 12.74 -8.41
C LYS A 661 -14.67 14.04 -9.18
N TYR A 662 -14.61 15.19 -8.50
CA TYR A 662 -15.09 16.47 -9.03
C TYR A 662 -14.00 17.55 -9.13
N TYR A 663 -12.97 17.48 -8.29
CA TYR A 663 -11.94 18.52 -8.16
C TYR A 663 -10.52 18.00 -8.36
N GLN A 664 -9.62 18.91 -8.69
CA GLN A 664 -8.18 18.69 -8.81
C GLN A 664 -7.41 19.86 -8.18
N ILE A 665 -6.16 19.59 -7.79
CA ILE A 665 -5.21 20.64 -7.48
C ILE A 665 -4.63 21.10 -8.82
N ASP A 666 -4.82 22.37 -9.15
CA ASP A 666 -4.16 23.03 -10.28
C ASP A 666 -2.94 23.83 -9.82
N HIS A 667 -1.95 23.96 -10.72
CA HIS A 667 -0.87 24.92 -10.58
C HIS A 667 -1.25 26.23 -11.26
N ILE A 668 -1.42 27.28 -10.48
CA ILE A 668 -1.91 28.59 -10.94
C ILE A 668 -1.07 29.07 -12.12
N ILE A 669 0.24 29.20 -11.92
CA ILE A 669 1.22 29.27 -13.00
C ILE A 669 1.66 27.85 -13.31
N PRO A 670 1.44 27.35 -14.55
CA PRO A 670 1.74 25.97 -14.90
C PRO A 670 3.14 25.53 -14.46
N TRP A 671 3.23 24.38 -13.80
CA TRP A 671 4.49 23.85 -13.28
C TRP A 671 5.61 23.81 -14.33
N ARG A 672 5.28 23.50 -15.58
CA ARG A 672 6.23 23.46 -16.71
C ARG A 672 6.91 24.80 -17.01
N ARG A 673 6.34 25.91 -16.53
CA ARG A 673 6.84 27.27 -16.74
C ARG A 673 7.49 27.84 -15.49
N SER A 674 6.98 27.49 -14.30
CA SER A 674 7.41 28.10 -13.03
C SER A 674 8.35 27.23 -12.19
N LEU A 675 8.31 25.91 -12.36
CA LEU A 675 8.95 24.95 -11.44
C LEU A 675 8.63 25.22 -9.96
N ASN A 676 7.45 25.80 -9.68
CA ASN A 676 7.00 26.16 -8.34
C ASN A 676 5.84 25.25 -7.86
N ASP A 677 6.12 24.37 -6.90
CA ASP A 677 5.18 23.38 -6.34
C ASP A 677 4.72 23.80 -4.94
N SER A 678 5.06 25.03 -4.54
CA SER A 678 4.68 25.57 -3.25
C SER A 678 3.16 25.66 -3.15
N PHE A 679 2.67 25.64 -1.92
CA PHE A 679 1.25 25.85 -1.61
C PHE A 679 0.72 27.19 -2.20
N MET A 680 1.59 28.17 -2.37
CA MET A 680 1.26 29.47 -3.00
C MET A 680 0.95 29.34 -4.49
N ASN A 681 1.49 28.33 -5.19
CA ASN A 681 1.19 28.12 -6.60
C ASN A 681 0.08 27.07 -6.83
N LYS A 682 -0.66 26.67 -5.79
CA LYS A 682 -1.68 25.61 -5.89
C LYS A 682 -3.07 26.13 -5.59
N THR A 683 -4.06 25.71 -6.34
CA THR A 683 -5.48 26.00 -6.06
C THR A 683 -6.29 24.72 -6.23
N ILE A 684 -7.35 24.54 -5.46
CA ILE A 684 -8.35 23.53 -5.80
C ILE A 684 -9.34 24.13 -6.78
N THR A 685 -9.63 23.39 -7.84
CA THR A 685 -10.61 23.79 -8.85
C THR A 685 -11.30 22.54 -9.39
N SER A 686 -12.42 22.72 -10.07
CA SER A 686 -13.10 21.64 -10.77
C SER A 686 -12.16 21.01 -11.79
N ILE A 687 -12.33 19.71 -11.99
CA ILE A 687 -11.56 18.98 -13.00
C ILE A 687 -11.69 19.62 -14.38
N ILE A 688 -12.89 20.13 -14.69
CA ILE A 688 -13.19 20.76 -15.98
C ILE A 688 -12.35 22.04 -16.14
N ASN A 689 -12.34 22.91 -15.12
CA ASN A 689 -11.60 24.17 -15.17
C ASN A 689 -10.09 23.95 -15.30
N ASN A 690 -9.50 23.02 -14.53
CA ASN A 690 -8.09 22.68 -14.65
C ASN A 690 -7.73 22.20 -16.07
N GLN A 691 -8.58 21.34 -16.65
CA GLN A 691 -8.36 20.83 -18.01
C GLN A 691 -8.52 21.91 -19.08
N SER A 692 -9.53 22.76 -18.97
CA SER A 692 -9.76 23.88 -19.88
C SER A 692 -8.62 24.89 -19.83
N LYS A 693 -8.11 25.20 -18.62
CA LYS A 693 -6.93 26.06 -18.44
C LYS A 693 -5.70 25.49 -19.14
N GLY A 694 -5.39 24.22 -18.90
CA GLY A 694 -4.25 23.55 -19.50
C GLY A 694 -2.91 24.19 -19.11
N ASN A 695 -1.97 24.37 -20.05
CA ASN A 695 -0.65 24.96 -19.79
C ASN A 695 -0.65 26.50 -19.86
N ARG A 696 -1.74 27.15 -19.47
CA ARG A 696 -1.93 28.60 -19.46
C ARG A 696 -2.06 29.15 -18.04
N THR A 697 -1.77 30.43 -17.85
CA THR A 697 -2.11 31.16 -16.61
C THR A 697 -3.61 31.49 -16.58
N PRO A 698 -4.17 31.86 -15.41
CA PRO A 698 -5.57 32.32 -15.34
C PRO A 698 -5.82 33.52 -16.26
N TYR A 699 -4.87 34.46 -16.36
CA TYR A 699 -4.95 35.60 -17.27
C TYR A 699 -5.04 35.17 -18.74
N GLU A 700 -4.13 34.31 -19.20
CA GLU A 700 -4.11 33.82 -20.59
C GLU A 700 -5.36 33.00 -20.95
N TRP A 701 -5.96 32.29 -20.00
CA TRP A 701 -7.15 31.49 -20.25
C TRP A 701 -8.43 32.31 -20.14
N LEU A 702 -8.68 32.91 -18.97
CA LEU A 702 -9.93 33.63 -18.68
C LEU A 702 -9.98 34.99 -19.38
N GLY A 703 -8.83 35.60 -19.69
CA GLY A 703 -8.75 36.79 -20.52
C GLY A 703 -9.27 36.54 -21.94
N ASN A 704 -8.90 35.39 -22.53
CA ASN A 704 -9.42 34.98 -23.84
C ASN A 704 -10.93 34.66 -23.82
N GLU A 705 -11.48 34.32 -22.65
CA GLU A 705 -12.93 34.10 -22.47
C GLU A 705 -13.69 35.37 -22.04
N GLY A 706 -13.01 36.51 -21.86
CA GLY A 706 -13.62 37.75 -21.36
C GLY A 706 -14.08 37.70 -19.90
N LYS A 707 -13.58 36.75 -19.11
CA LYS A 707 -14.01 36.48 -17.72
C LYS A 707 -12.95 36.79 -16.66
N TYR A 708 -11.83 37.39 -17.06
CA TYR A 708 -10.73 37.66 -16.13
C TYR A 708 -11.10 38.67 -15.04
N ASP A 709 -11.84 39.72 -15.38
CA ASP A 709 -12.27 40.74 -14.40
C ASP A 709 -13.20 40.16 -13.32
N GLU A 710 -14.05 39.19 -13.69
CA GLU A 710 -14.91 38.48 -12.74
C GLU A 710 -14.10 37.55 -11.82
N PHE A 711 -13.06 36.92 -12.37
CA PHE A 711 -12.10 36.12 -11.62
C PHE A 711 -11.33 36.99 -10.61
N GLU A 712 -10.79 38.12 -11.07
CA GLU A 712 -10.02 39.07 -10.24
C GLU A 712 -10.88 39.66 -9.11
N LYS A 713 -12.13 40.06 -9.40
CA LYS A 713 -13.08 40.55 -8.39
C LYS A 713 -13.43 39.49 -7.35
N ARG A 714 -13.64 38.23 -7.74
CA ARG A 714 -13.87 37.12 -6.79
C ARG A 714 -12.65 36.88 -5.92
N PHE A 715 -11.47 36.95 -6.53
CA PHE A 715 -10.21 36.75 -5.86
C PHE A 715 -9.90 37.83 -4.81
N HIS A 716 -10.15 39.10 -5.10
CA HIS A 716 -9.96 40.21 -4.15
C HIS A 716 -10.96 40.22 -2.97
N LYS A 717 -12.09 39.53 -3.08
CA LYS A 717 -13.09 39.43 -2.01
C LYS A 717 -12.73 38.40 -0.92
N LEU A 718 -11.74 37.54 -1.16
CA LEU A 718 -11.31 36.51 -0.21
C LEU A 718 -10.38 37.10 0.86
N SER A 719 -10.95 37.45 2.02
CA SER A 719 -10.21 38.00 3.17
C SER A 719 -9.24 37.01 3.82
N SER A 720 -9.40 35.71 3.57
CA SER A 720 -8.60 34.60 4.13
C SER A 720 -7.37 34.24 3.30
N MET A 721 -7.21 34.80 2.10
CA MET A 721 -6.21 34.35 1.13
C MET A 721 -4.85 35.03 1.31
N ASN A 722 -3.76 34.26 1.19
CA ASN A 722 -2.42 34.77 1.45
C ASN A 722 -1.96 35.84 0.42
N GLN A 723 -1.53 37.03 0.87
CA GLN A 723 -1.05 38.12 0.00
C GLN A 723 0.09 37.73 -0.95
N LYS A 724 0.93 36.73 -0.61
CA LYS A 724 1.98 36.24 -1.52
C LYS A 724 1.41 35.37 -2.65
N LYS A 725 0.34 34.64 -2.36
CA LYS A 725 -0.41 33.86 -3.34
C LYS A 725 -1.16 34.77 -4.31
N LEU A 726 -1.62 35.93 -3.82
CA LEU A 726 -2.25 36.98 -4.63
C LEU A 726 -1.39 37.43 -5.82
N LYS A 727 -0.08 37.62 -5.59
CA LYS A 727 0.90 37.95 -6.64
C LYS A 727 1.19 36.83 -7.65
N THR A 728 0.66 35.64 -7.45
CA THR A 728 0.84 34.49 -8.37
C THR A 728 -0.35 34.34 -9.32
N PHE A 729 -1.48 34.96 -8.97
CA PHE A 729 -2.73 34.93 -9.75
C PHE A 729 -2.91 36.16 -10.65
N ILE A 730 -2.45 37.31 -10.17
CA ILE A 730 -2.23 38.56 -10.91
C ILE A 730 -0.83 38.48 -11.53
#